data_AF-A0A5B1R102-F1
#
_entry.id   AF-A0A5B1R102-F1
#
_cell.length_a   1.000
_cell.length_b   1.000
_cell.length_c   1.000
_cell.angle_alpha   90.00
_cell.angle_beta   90.00
_cell.angle_gamma   90.00
#
_symmetry.space_group_name_H-M   'P 1'
#
loop_
_entity.id
_entity.type
_entity.pdbx_description
1 polymer ?
#
loop_
_entity_poly.entity_id
_entity_poly.type
_entity_poly.pdbx_seq_one_letter_code
_entity_poly.pdbx_strand_id
1 'polypeptide(L)'
;MVSDKLASHVGFSSTHRVLNAVQRQICVESAGAFVGPMDPRKFLEAFVPPPPPKNGKERTIPNVSFEEMTKTDDEIEMYPIYVEICKKLDQDKIMAFRDTHASSDPSTVPPGAPERLGLRPDVMTYLRDRPPRRTTDFARAERADEFKFKYGNFADPFDDEPNGSSFPFEGCTEGSKDVRGQITSYAAAMLDLQFRTFVFSVLIMGEHARLIRWDRSGAIVTRSFDYCEDPEPLAQFLWRFNFLSPAQRGHDESVEVVGDKEDSMELFQAQLALKKHVAWAGAEKLDLFRLRMTPLNSDTTPLPVKPSVPPAESYHSFKSMCKPSRLDGWDYYVIAPTMSERGPFGRATRSLYVYDRDAEVVRHLKDTNRIISHKHTVEHKIIKELGDKKVPHITTMHAAWDVAPKGECYNTLTPTFYNDKEFETWFAPPKENHQKGRRTYRSYRLITNELGTVVWKFKDWKEVVQTVVDVLEALDGAERAGWRHRDVSVGNMMILNGRGLLIDWDASQKPEDMNCENEARLPDLTGTWQFMSTSRLLDVNARHDAVDDIESVFWVLLWLTLNYSRHPLSPRKLRNYLQQVFDSYVLDDDGFATGGGPKQALLRSDELSDYFHFSPQPPCLGEVLSHLHHQVGLRYYPPKKPYVASKSPEVRRLQQKHYEEELKIYEAEKASSEDAMFIHSLLMPVLEEQAWPTYGPESHPLPPVHDGPQIRERSKNRSSFFRAQEIARYGNNKPTKAPSLGMARVKIRRTGESLNARALVTSYAPLQERDEGGGGHDDDDDEEEDGGGSDDGDEEEREQAFNI
;
A
#
# COMPACT_ATOMS: atom_id res chain seq x y z
N MET A 1 -6.65 -33.67 -22.06
CA MET A 1 -5.22 -33.35 -22.18
C MET A 1 -5.09 -32.02 -22.89
N VAL A 2 -4.85 -30.94 -22.14
CA VAL A 2 -4.51 -29.59 -22.62
C VAL A 2 -3.42 -29.08 -21.67
N SER A 3 -2.48 -28.26 -22.17
CA SER A 3 -1.19 -27.97 -21.51
C SER A 3 -1.30 -27.19 -20.20
N ASP A 4 -0.65 -27.69 -19.14
CA ASP A 4 -0.45 -27.01 -17.85
C ASP A 4 0.58 -25.84 -17.93
N LYS A 5 0.37 -24.90 -18.87
CA LYS A 5 1.26 -23.75 -19.11
C LYS A 5 0.50 -22.41 -19.25
N LEU A 6 -0.51 -22.18 -18.44
CA LEU A 6 -1.07 -20.85 -18.21
C LEU A 6 -0.21 -20.08 -17.20
N ALA A 7 0.88 -19.47 -17.67
CA ALA A 7 1.65 -18.52 -16.89
C ALA A 7 0.81 -17.25 -16.66
N SER A 8 0.53 -16.89 -15.40
CA SER A 8 -0.40 -15.81 -15.04
C SER A 8 0.23 -14.41 -15.11
N HIS A 9 1.00 -14.13 -16.15
CA HIS A 9 1.81 -12.90 -16.28
C HIS A 9 1.47 -12.15 -17.56
N VAL A 10 0.53 -11.22 -17.44
CA VAL A 10 0.35 -10.14 -18.41
C VAL A 10 1.21 -8.98 -17.94
N GLY A 11 2.28 -8.72 -18.68
CA GLY A 11 3.34 -7.80 -18.27
C GLY A 11 2.90 -6.35 -18.32
N PHE A 12 2.68 -5.72 -17.16
CA PHE A 12 2.48 -4.28 -17.05
C PHE A 12 3.75 -3.53 -17.44
N SER A 13 3.66 -2.76 -18.54
CA SER A 13 4.65 -1.83 -19.10
C SER A 13 6.08 -2.38 -19.32
N SER A 14 6.57 -2.29 -20.56
CA SER A 14 7.74 -3.05 -21.02
C SER A 14 9.07 -2.65 -20.36
N THR A 15 9.42 -3.30 -19.25
CA THR A 15 10.75 -3.24 -18.65
C THR A 15 11.15 -4.58 -18.01
N HIS A 16 12.12 -5.28 -18.61
CA HIS A 16 12.96 -6.23 -17.88
C HIS A 16 13.84 -5.42 -16.91
N ARG A 17 13.30 -5.06 -15.73
CA ARG A 17 14.01 -4.23 -14.76
C ARG A 17 15.11 -5.05 -14.08
N VAL A 18 16.32 -5.00 -14.64
CA VAL A 18 17.56 -5.36 -13.94
C VAL A 18 17.59 -4.63 -12.59
N LEU A 19 18.13 -5.25 -11.54
CA LEU A 19 18.03 -4.78 -10.15
C LEU A 19 18.36 -3.27 -10.00
N ASN A 20 19.46 -2.82 -10.60
CA ASN A 20 19.90 -1.41 -10.58
C ASN A 20 18.83 -0.45 -11.17
N ALA A 21 18.08 -0.87 -12.18
CA ALA A 21 16.99 -0.07 -12.75
C ALA A 21 15.76 -0.01 -11.84
N VAL A 22 15.51 -1.06 -11.04
CA VAL A 22 14.50 -1.03 -9.97
C VAL A 22 14.94 -0.07 -8.87
N GLN A 23 16.19 -0.16 -8.42
CA GLN A 23 16.75 0.67 -7.35
C GLN A 23 16.79 2.15 -7.73
N ARG A 24 17.23 2.50 -8.95
CA ARG A 24 17.17 3.87 -9.49
C ARG A 24 15.75 4.41 -9.54
N GLN A 25 14.78 3.58 -9.94
CA GLN A 25 13.38 3.99 -9.96
C GLN A 25 12.82 4.19 -8.54
N ILE A 26 13.17 3.31 -7.58
CA ILE A 26 12.81 3.45 -6.18
C ILE A 26 13.42 4.73 -5.58
N CYS A 27 14.70 5.02 -5.83
CA CYS A 27 15.38 6.26 -5.39
C CYS A 27 14.60 7.51 -5.84
N VAL A 28 14.17 7.52 -7.10
CA VAL A 28 13.41 8.61 -7.71
C VAL A 28 11.98 8.72 -7.15
N GLU A 29 11.35 7.60 -6.77
CA GLU A 29 10.06 7.61 -6.07
C GLU A 29 10.18 8.06 -4.61
N SER A 30 11.27 7.71 -3.92
CA SER A 30 11.54 8.11 -2.54
C SER A 30 11.98 9.56 -2.37
N ALA A 31 12.47 10.23 -3.43
CA ALA A 31 12.97 11.60 -3.35
C ALA A 31 11.94 12.56 -2.72
N GLY A 32 12.31 13.26 -1.64
CA GLY A 32 11.44 14.10 -0.84
C GLY A 32 10.80 13.44 0.39
N ALA A 33 11.09 12.17 0.64
CA ALA A 33 10.62 11.42 1.81
C ALA A 33 11.71 11.16 2.87
N PHE A 34 12.92 11.71 2.69
CA PHE A 34 14.01 11.60 3.66
C PHE A 34 14.07 12.85 4.55
N VAL A 35 14.34 12.65 5.84
CA VAL A 35 14.39 13.69 6.86
C VAL A 35 15.67 13.54 7.68
N GLY A 36 16.47 14.60 7.70
CA GLY A 36 17.75 14.68 8.38
C GLY A 36 18.49 15.96 7.96
N PRO A 37 19.73 16.15 8.43
CA PRO A 37 20.46 15.24 9.32
C PRO A 37 20.01 15.34 10.78
N MET A 38 19.66 14.21 11.41
CA MET A 38 19.40 14.13 12.85
C MET A 38 20.70 13.86 13.64
N ASP A 39 20.86 14.37 14.85
CA ASP A 39 22.02 13.97 15.68
C ASP A 39 21.90 12.49 16.13
N PRO A 40 22.98 11.67 16.07
CA PRO A 40 22.92 10.24 16.42
C PRO A 40 22.54 9.96 17.87
N ARG A 41 22.89 10.85 18.81
CA ARG A 41 22.57 10.67 20.24
C ARG A 41 21.09 10.97 20.50
N LYS A 42 20.57 12.01 19.85
CA LYS A 42 19.12 12.29 19.83
C LYS A 42 18.30 11.19 19.15
N PHE A 43 18.81 10.58 18.08
CA PHE A 43 18.18 9.43 17.42
C PHE A 43 18.07 8.23 18.38
N LEU A 44 19.10 7.98 19.20
CA LEU A 44 19.05 6.95 20.25
C LEU A 44 18.02 7.30 21.34
N GLU A 45 17.99 8.54 21.81
CA GLU A 45 17.03 9.01 22.82
C GLU A 45 15.57 8.90 22.34
N ALA A 46 15.31 9.27 21.08
CA ALA A 46 13.97 9.28 20.50
C ALA A 46 13.44 7.88 20.13
N PHE A 47 14.30 6.97 19.67
CA PHE A 47 13.85 5.71 19.05
C PHE A 47 14.43 4.43 19.66
N VAL A 48 15.54 4.52 20.40
CA VAL A 48 16.32 3.34 20.84
C VAL A 48 16.66 3.48 22.34
N PRO A 49 15.65 3.34 23.23
CA PRO A 49 15.80 3.58 24.66
C PRO A 49 16.81 2.62 25.32
N PRO A 50 17.39 2.99 26.47
CA PRO A 50 18.32 2.14 27.23
C PRO A 50 17.72 0.76 27.57
N PRO A 51 18.53 -0.30 27.69
CA PRO A 51 18.03 -1.65 27.90
C PRO A 51 17.41 -1.82 29.30
N PRO A 52 16.27 -2.51 29.44
CA PRO A 52 15.64 -2.71 30.75
C PRO A 52 16.58 -3.49 31.69
N PRO A 53 16.63 -3.11 32.99
CA PRO A 53 17.59 -3.67 33.94
C PRO A 53 17.44 -5.18 34.10
N LYS A 54 18.58 -5.86 34.30
CA LYS A 54 18.65 -7.30 34.51
C LYS A 54 18.73 -7.57 36.00
N ASN A 55 17.70 -8.22 36.56
CA ASN A 55 17.59 -8.55 37.98
C ASN A 55 17.72 -7.31 38.89
N GLY A 56 17.04 -6.21 38.52
CA GLY A 56 17.07 -4.95 39.27
C GLY A 56 18.37 -4.13 39.16
N LYS A 57 19.34 -4.55 38.33
CA LYS A 57 20.55 -3.78 38.04
C LYS A 57 20.56 -3.28 36.60
N GLU A 58 21.01 -2.04 36.41
CA GLU A 58 21.27 -1.50 35.07
C GLU A 58 22.27 -2.39 34.32
N ARG A 59 22.10 -2.47 33.00
CA ARG A 59 23.00 -3.23 32.13
C ARG A 59 24.14 -2.31 31.71
N THR A 60 25.37 -2.77 31.84
CA THR A 60 26.56 -2.10 31.28
C THR A 60 26.75 -2.51 29.83
N ILE A 61 27.04 -1.57 28.94
CA ILE A 61 27.43 -1.88 27.56
C ILE A 61 28.79 -2.64 27.55
N PRO A 62 28.94 -3.72 26.76
CA PRO A 62 30.23 -4.38 26.61
C PRO A 62 31.22 -3.48 25.88
N ASN A 63 32.44 -3.35 26.41
CA ASN A 63 33.49 -2.58 25.74
C ASN A 63 33.86 -3.23 24.40
N VAL A 64 33.77 -2.46 23.32
CA VAL A 64 34.11 -2.84 21.95
C VAL A 64 34.88 -1.71 21.29
N SER A 65 35.79 -2.05 20.38
CA SER A 65 36.45 -1.12 19.46
C SER A 65 36.12 -1.55 18.04
N PHE A 66 35.94 -0.55 17.16
CA PHE A 66 35.71 -0.75 15.73
C PHE A 66 36.98 -0.54 14.89
N GLU A 67 38.12 -0.20 15.50
CA GLU A 67 39.38 0.10 14.79
C GLU A 67 39.81 -0.98 13.78
N GLU A 68 39.52 -2.25 14.05
CA GLU A 68 39.86 -3.35 13.13
C GLU A 68 39.04 -3.29 11.83
N MET A 69 37.85 -2.70 11.83
CA MET A 69 37.04 -2.51 10.62
C MET A 69 37.60 -1.42 9.69
N THR A 70 38.43 -0.51 10.20
CA THR A 70 39.03 0.59 9.41
C THR A 70 40.50 0.30 9.04
N LYS A 71 40.99 -0.89 9.39
CA LYS A 71 42.30 -1.45 8.99
C LYS A 71 42.18 -2.45 7.83
N THR A 72 40.97 -2.70 7.31
CA THR A 72 40.73 -3.59 6.17
C THR A 72 41.06 -2.90 4.84
N ASP A 73 41.38 -3.70 3.82
CA ASP A 73 41.64 -3.20 2.47
C ASP A 73 40.38 -3.19 1.59
N ASP A 74 39.30 -3.91 1.98
CA ASP A 74 37.99 -3.86 1.32
C ASP A 74 36.76 -3.98 2.27
N GLU A 75 35.57 -3.93 1.65
CA GLU A 75 34.23 -4.02 2.27
C GLU A 75 33.95 -5.41 2.87
N ILE A 76 34.42 -6.48 2.21
CA ILE A 76 34.12 -7.88 2.54
C ILE A 76 34.85 -8.32 3.81
N GLU A 77 36.06 -7.80 4.01
CA GLU A 77 36.82 -7.97 5.24
C GLU A 77 36.15 -7.32 6.46
N MET A 78 35.33 -6.27 6.28
CA MET A 78 34.63 -5.61 7.39
C MET A 78 33.52 -6.49 8.01
N TYR A 79 32.81 -7.28 7.19
CA TYR A 79 31.64 -8.07 7.61
C TYR A 79 31.92 -9.04 8.78
N PRO A 80 32.95 -9.92 8.75
CA PRO A 80 33.22 -10.81 9.87
C PRO A 80 33.58 -10.04 11.15
N ILE A 81 34.28 -8.91 11.04
CA ILE A 81 34.68 -8.08 12.19
C ILE A 81 33.44 -7.44 12.83
N TYR A 82 32.57 -6.81 12.03
CA TYR A 82 31.31 -6.23 12.48
C TYR A 82 30.38 -7.29 13.10
N VAL A 83 30.30 -8.48 12.50
CA VAL A 83 29.51 -9.61 13.02
C VAL A 83 30.05 -10.10 14.37
N GLU A 84 31.37 -10.12 14.60
CA GLU A 84 31.96 -10.41 15.91
C GLU A 84 31.76 -9.26 16.92
N ILE A 85 31.76 -8.00 16.51
CA ILE A 85 31.39 -6.87 17.39
C ILE A 85 29.93 -6.97 17.83
N CYS A 86 29.01 -7.25 16.91
CA CYS A 86 27.60 -7.48 17.22
C CYS A 86 27.41 -8.65 18.21
N LYS A 87 28.16 -9.75 18.05
CA LYS A 87 28.16 -10.89 19.00
C LYS A 87 28.74 -10.53 20.38
N LYS A 88 29.72 -9.62 20.46
CA LYS A 88 30.27 -9.12 21.74
C LYS A 88 29.25 -8.25 22.49
N LEU A 89 28.47 -7.47 21.76
CA LEU A 89 27.40 -6.63 22.33
C LEU A 89 26.18 -7.47 22.77
N ASP A 90 25.77 -8.47 21.99
CA ASP A 90 24.67 -9.40 22.34
C ASP A 90 25.12 -10.53 23.29
N GLN A 91 25.57 -10.16 24.49
CA GLN A 91 25.98 -11.14 25.52
C GLN A 91 24.85 -12.10 25.93
N ASP A 92 23.60 -11.63 25.87
CA ASP A 92 22.40 -12.42 26.20
C ASP A 92 21.98 -13.36 25.06
N LYS A 93 22.58 -13.23 23.86
CA LYS A 93 22.34 -14.07 22.68
C LYS A 93 20.87 -14.03 22.25
N ILE A 94 20.28 -12.85 22.22
CA ILE A 94 18.91 -12.61 21.74
C ILE A 94 18.85 -12.72 20.22
N MET A 95 19.91 -12.31 19.54
CA MET A 95 20.00 -12.20 18.10
C MET A 95 20.91 -13.27 17.47
N ALA A 96 20.86 -13.32 16.14
CA ALA A 96 21.74 -14.08 15.28
C ALA A 96 22.15 -13.20 14.10
N PHE A 97 23.39 -12.72 14.13
CA PHE A 97 24.00 -11.92 13.06
C PHE A 97 24.55 -12.83 11.96
N ARG A 98 24.32 -12.47 10.70
CA ARG A 98 24.79 -13.20 9.52
C ARG A 98 25.41 -12.24 8.53
N ASP A 99 26.62 -12.56 8.09
CA ASP A 99 27.05 -12.20 6.75
C ASP A 99 26.04 -12.79 5.74
N THR A 100 25.45 -11.91 4.94
CA THR A 100 24.53 -12.20 3.83
C THR A 100 25.05 -11.66 2.51
N HIS A 101 26.23 -11.03 2.48
CA HIS A 101 26.82 -10.37 1.31
C HIS A 101 27.00 -11.30 0.12
N ALA A 102 27.00 -12.62 0.33
CA ALA A 102 27.18 -13.65 -0.69
C ALA A 102 25.86 -14.18 -1.28
N SER A 103 24.70 -13.90 -0.67
CA SER A 103 23.43 -14.58 -0.95
C SER A 103 22.23 -13.66 -1.10
N SER A 104 21.48 -13.84 -2.19
CA SER A 104 20.17 -13.19 -2.36
C SER A 104 19.05 -13.99 -1.69
N ASP A 105 17.97 -13.29 -1.31
CA ASP A 105 16.71 -13.92 -0.90
C ASP A 105 15.70 -13.94 -2.06
N PRO A 106 15.35 -15.11 -2.63
CA PRO A 106 14.32 -15.23 -3.66
C PRO A 106 12.93 -14.72 -3.23
N SER A 107 12.64 -14.63 -1.93
CA SER A 107 11.37 -14.09 -1.41
C SER A 107 11.15 -12.62 -1.76
N THR A 108 12.24 -11.89 -2.05
CA THR A 108 12.23 -10.48 -2.48
C THR A 108 12.04 -10.30 -3.99
N VAL A 109 11.87 -11.39 -4.75
CA VAL A 109 11.46 -11.34 -6.15
C VAL A 109 9.94 -11.26 -6.20
N PRO A 110 9.33 -10.17 -6.70
CA PRO A 110 7.89 -10.04 -6.78
C PRO A 110 7.29 -11.15 -7.68
N PRO A 111 6.16 -11.81 -7.33
CA PRO A 111 5.66 -13.05 -7.97
C PRO A 111 5.22 -12.99 -9.45
N GLY A 112 5.71 -12.03 -10.24
CA GLY A 112 5.43 -11.84 -11.67
C GLY A 112 6.37 -10.82 -12.34
N ALA A 113 7.44 -10.43 -11.64
CA ALA A 113 8.68 -10.01 -12.27
C ALA A 113 9.78 -11.06 -11.95
N PRO A 114 9.59 -12.35 -12.33
CA PRO A 114 10.41 -13.48 -11.86
C PRO A 114 11.86 -13.44 -12.36
N GLU A 115 12.14 -12.56 -13.32
CA GLU A 115 13.47 -12.30 -13.86
C GLU A 115 14.27 -11.28 -13.03
N ARG A 116 13.65 -10.63 -12.02
CA ARG A 116 14.40 -9.80 -11.06
C ARG A 116 15.28 -10.69 -10.20
N LEU A 117 16.50 -10.22 -9.95
CA LEU A 117 17.38 -10.81 -8.95
C LEU A 117 16.86 -10.46 -7.55
N GLY A 118 16.91 -11.41 -6.63
CA GLY A 118 16.59 -11.16 -5.22
C GLY A 118 17.61 -10.23 -4.56
N LEU A 119 17.14 -9.45 -3.59
CA LEU A 119 17.94 -8.54 -2.78
C LEU A 119 18.96 -9.30 -1.91
N ARG A 120 20.11 -8.66 -1.70
CA ARG A 120 21.34 -9.22 -1.14
C ARG A 120 22.07 -8.14 -0.32
N PRO A 121 21.60 -7.83 0.91
CA PRO A 121 22.27 -6.92 1.83
C PRO A 121 23.51 -7.58 2.43
N ASP A 122 24.45 -6.79 2.91
CA ASP A 122 25.75 -7.29 3.36
C ASP A 122 25.67 -8.04 4.70
N VAL A 123 24.96 -7.48 5.69
CA VAL A 123 24.76 -8.13 7.00
C VAL A 123 23.29 -8.08 7.41
N MET A 124 22.74 -9.22 7.83
CA MET A 124 21.39 -9.29 8.41
C MET A 124 21.41 -9.74 9.88
N THR A 125 20.55 -9.10 10.66
CA THR A 125 20.25 -9.47 12.05
C THR A 125 18.91 -10.20 12.10
N TYR A 126 18.86 -11.35 12.76
CA TYR A 126 17.66 -12.15 13.00
C TYR A 126 17.44 -12.37 14.49
N LEU A 127 16.20 -12.65 14.92
CA LEU A 127 15.97 -13.25 16.25
C LEU A 127 16.56 -14.66 16.29
N ARG A 128 17.17 -15.04 17.44
CA ARG A 128 17.83 -16.34 17.60
C ARG A 128 16.85 -17.52 17.68
N ASP A 129 15.65 -17.29 18.21
CA ASP A 129 14.57 -18.27 18.34
C ASP A 129 13.75 -18.45 17.04
N ARG A 130 13.74 -17.43 16.17
CA ARG A 130 13.12 -17.44 14.83
C ARG A 130 14.18 -17.36 13.72
N PRO A 131 15.08 -18.35 13.59
CA PRO A 131 16.16 -18.31 12.61
C PRO A 131 15.64 -18.27 11.16
N PRO A 132 16.44 -17.74 10.22
CA PRO A 132 16.07 -17.64 8.81
C PRO A 132 15.99 -19.01 8.14
N ARG A 133 15.16 -19.11 7.10
CA ARG A 133 14.96 -20.33 6.28
C ARG A 133 16.09 -20.56 5.26
N ARG A 134 16.94 -19.53 5.07
CA ARG A 134 18.11 -19.44 4.17
C ARG A 134 19.20 -18.61 4.87
N THR A 135 20.32 -18.32 4.19
CA THR A 135 21.30 -17.35 4.69
C THR A 135 20.68 -15.94 4.77
N THR A 136 19.96 -15.55 3.71
CA THR A 136 19.22 -14.28 3.56
C THR A 136 17.72 -14.59 3.56
N ASP A 137 16.93 -13.99 4.46
CA ASP A 137 15.47 -14.21 4.60
C ASP A 137 14.75 -12.95 5.10
N PHE A 138 14.32 -12.09 4.18
CA PHE A 138 13.68 -10.81 4.50
C PHE A 138 12.35 -10.93 5.24
N ALA A 139 11.70 -12.09 5.24
CA ALA A 139 10.47 -12.35 6.02
C ALA A 139 10.74 -12.69 7.50
N ARG A 140 12.02 -12.80 7.91
CA ARG A 140 12.44 -13.11 9.29
C ARG A 140 13.50 -12.16 9.87
N ALA A 141 14.09 -11.28 9.08
CA ALA A 141 15.09 -10.32 9.54
C ALA A 141 14.50 -9.26 10.50
N GLU A 142 15.26 -8.91 11.53
CA GLU A 142 15.01 -7.74 12.39
C GLU A 142 15.70 -6.47 11.89
N ARG A 143 16.86 -6.62 11.23
CA ARG A 143 17.64 -5.52 10.66
C ARG A 143 18.38 -6.01 9.41
N ALA A 144 18.51 -5.14 8.41
CA ALA A 144 19.41 -5.31 7.28
C ALA A 144 20.36 -4.11 7.27
N ASP A 145 21.66 -4.38 7.26
CA ASP A 145 22.72 -3.39 7.26
C ASP A 145 23.50 -3.48 5.94
N GLU A 146 23.91 -2.32 5.43
CA GLU A 146 24.65 -2.17 4.17
C GLU A 146 25.94 -1.40 4.44
N PHE A 147 27.01 -1.76 3.72
CA PHE A 147 28.34 -1.18 3.85
C PHE A 147 28.71 -0.52 2.53
N LYS A 148 29.56 0.51 2.49
CA LYS A 148 30.19 1.01 1.26
C LYS A 148 31.63 1.42 1.54
N PHE A 149 32.57 0.99 0.69
CA PHE A 149 33.99 1.17 0.97
C PHE A 149 34.61 2.45 0.37
N LYS A 150 35.64 2.96 1.06
CA LYS A 150 36.25 4.30 0.93
C LYS A 150 36.90 4.64 -0.42
N TYR A 151 37.09 3.65 -1.30
CA TYR A 151 37.75 3.81 -2.61
C TYR A 151 36.90 3.42 -3.83
N GLY A 152 35.59 3.17 -3.65
CA GLY A 152 34.67 2.90 -4.76
C GLY A 152 34.17 4.16 -5.46
N ASN A 153 33.48 4.00 -6.60
CA ASN A 153 32.68 5.07 -7.25
C ASN A 153 31.38 5.40 -6.49
N PHE A 154 31.33 5.10 -5.18
CA PHE A 154 30.18 5.31 -4.32
C PHE A 154 30.34 6.62 -3.56
N ALA A 155 29.21 7.24 -3.21
CA ALA A 155 29.14 8.45 -2.41
C ALA A 155 28.01 8.29 -1.40
N ASP A 156 28.06 9.08 -0.33
CA ASP A 156 27.00 9.09 0.68
C ASP A 156 25.63 9.33 0.01
N PRO A 157 24.59 8.54 0.32
CA PRO A 157 23.24 8.79 -0.16
C PRO A 157 22.64 10.12 0.34
N PHE A 158 23.24 10.77 1.33
CA PHE A 158 22.77 12.03 1.94
C PHE A 158 23.91 13.04 2.12
N ASP A 159 23.58 14.33 2.09
CA ASP A 159 24.54 15.41 2.33
C ASP A 159 24.25 16.06 3.69
N ASP A 160 25.26 16.16 4.56
CA ASP A 160 25.12 16.82 5.89
C ASP A 160 25.21 18.35 5.84
N GLU A 161 25.51 18.89 4.67
CA GLU A 161 25.40 20.31 4.32
C GLU A 161 24.45 20.40 3.11
N PRO A 162 23.41 21.24 3.12
CA PRO A 162 22.32 21.11 2.16
C PRO A 162 22.75 21.52 0.75
N ASN A 163 22.58 20.61 -0.21
CA ASN A 163 22.98 20.79 -1.59
C ASN A 163 22.02 21.72 -2.37
N GLY A 164 22.52 22.26 -3.48
CA GLY A 164 21.76 23.18 -4.35
C GLY A 164 20.68 22.54 -5.24
N SER A 165 20.16 21.36 -4.89
CA SER A 165 19.11 20.67 -5.65
C SER A 165 17.71 20.92 -5.06
N SER A 166 16.68 20.38 -5.71
CA SER A 166 15.30 20.39 -5.20
C SER A 166 15.09 19.56 -3.93
N PHE A 167 16.09 18.79 -3.49
CA PHE A 167 16.06 17.89 -2.33
C PHE A 167 17.38 18.06 -1.53
N PRO A 168 17.52 19.12 -0.71
CA PRO A 168 18.84 19.57 -0.24
C PRO A 168 19.61 18.56 0.62
N PHE A 169 18.91 17.73 1.39
CA PHE A 169 19.52 16.64 2.19
C PHE A 169 19.91 15.39 1.37
N GLU A 170 19.42 15.25 0.14
CA GLU A 170 19.57 14.04 -0.65
C GLU A 170 20.75 14.10 -1.64
N GLY A 171 21.77 13.28 -1.40
CA GLY A 171 22.98 13.20 -2.21
C GLY A 171 22.67 13.14 -3.71
N CYS A 172 23.18 14.12 -4.47
CA CYS A 172 22.76 14.38 -5.84
C CYS A 172 23.57 13.62 -6.92
N THR A 173 24.66 12.95 -6.51
CA THR A 173 25.53 12.17 -7.42
C THR A 173 24.84 10.87 -7.87
N GLU A 174 25.32 10.24 -8.96
CA GLU A 174 24.82 8.93 -9.37
C GLU A 174 25.12 7.83 -8.35
N GLY A 175 26.30 7.87 -7.70
CA GLY A 175 26.65 6.94 -6.62
C GLY A 175 25.72 7.07 -5.41
N SER A 176 25.46 8.31 -4.98
CA SER A 176 24.50 8.63 -3.92
C SER A 176 23.10 8.09 -4.23
N LYS A 177 22.62 8.25 -5.47
CA LYS A 177 21.30 7.75 -5.91
C LYS A 177 21.24 6.23 -5.96
N ASP A 178 22.28 5.56 -6.46
CA ASP A 178 22.32 4.10 -6.54
C ASP A 178 22.31 3.49 -5.12
N VAL A 179 23.14 4.00 -4.19
CA VAL A 179 23.14 3.57 -2.79
C VAL A 179 21.79 3.89 -2.12
N ARG A 180 21.22 5.09 -2.31
CA ARG A 180 19.91 5.47 -1.75
C ARG A 180 18.79 4.57 -2.25
N GLY A 181 18.80 4.21 -3.53
CA GLY A 181 17.88 3.25 -4.14
C GLY A 181 18.03 1.83 -3.58
N GLN A 182 19.26 1.40 -3.32
CA GLN A 182 19.58 0.09 -2.74
C GLN A 182 19.05 -0.05 -1.31
N ILE A 183 19.43 0.85 -0.39
CA ILE A 183 18.96 0.78 1.01
C ILE A 183 17.43 0.92 1.13
N THR A 184 16.81 1.76 0.29
CA THR A 184 15.35 1.93 0.22
C THR A 184 14.65 0.64 -0.26
N SER A 185 15.30 -0.16 -1.13
CA SER A 185 14.76 -1.45 -1.58
C SER A 185 14.74 -2.51 -0.48
N TYR A 186 15.70 -2.49 0.45
CA TYR A 186 15.68 -3.38 1.62
C TYR A 186 14.58 -3.00 2.61
N ALA A 187 14.41 -1.71 2.88
CA ALA A 187 13.34 -1.20 3.73
C ALA A 187 11.97 -1.60 3.15
N ALA A 188 11.76 -1.47 1.83
CA ALA A 188 10.56 -1.96 1.15
C ALA A 188 10.35 -3.47 1.39
N ALA A 189 11.39 -4.28 1.18
CA ALA A 189 11.28 -5.73 1.35
C ALA A 189 10.97 -6.17 2.78
N MET A 190 11.57 -5.54 3.80
CA MET A 190 11.24 -5.83 5.20
C MET A 190 9.82 -5.38 5.57
N LEU A 191 9.38 -4.21 5.10
CA LEU A 191 8.05 -3.66 5.40
C LEU A 191 6.92 -4.41 4.67
N ASP A 192 7.19 -5.00 3.50
CA ASP A 192 6.20 -5.74 2.71
C ASP A 192 6.13 -7.22 3.11
N LEU A 193 7.27 -7.91 3.29
CA LEU A 193 7.35 -9.34 3.65
C LEU A 193 7.08 -9.62 5.14
N GLN A 194 6.85 -8.60 5.96
CA GLN A 194 6.50 -8.73 7.38
C GLN A 194 5.37 -7.78 7.76
N PHE A 195 4.63 -8.10 8.83
CA PHE A 195 3.68 -7.18 9.44
C PHE A 195 4.45 -6.17 10.31
N ARG A 196 4.98 -5.12 9.66
CA ARG A 196 5.78 -4.04 10.27
C ARG A 196 5.11 -2.68 10.08
N THR A 197 5.21 -1.84 11.09
CA THR A 197 4.84 -0.41 11.08
C THR A 197 6.03 0.49 10.72
N PHE A 198 7.23 0.09 11.14
CA PHE A 198 8.51 0.71 10.81
C PHE A 198 9.66 -0.32 10.88
N VAL A 199 10.83 0.02 10.35
CA VAL A 199 12.07 -0.78 10.46
C VAL A 199 13.28 0.12 10.67
N PHE A 200 14.41 -0.46 11.10
CA PHE A 200 15.70 0.23 11.18
C PHE A 200 16.73 -0.41 10.24
N SER A 201 17.77 0.34 9.89
CA SER A 201 18.98 -0.15 9.22
C SER A 201 20.21 0.68 9.65
N VAL A 202 21.40 0.07 9.64
CA VAL A 202 22.68 0.79 9.68
C VAL A 202 23.24 0.90 8.26
N LEU A 203 23.80 2.06 7.93
CA LEU A 203 24.64 2.25 6.75
C LEU A 203 26.07 2.56 7.22
N ILE A 204 27.05 1.75 6.82
CA ILE A 204 28.48 1.94 7.10
C ILE A 204 29.18 2.44 5.83
N MET A 205 30.06 3.44 5.94
CA MET A 205 30.71 4.13 4.82
C MET A 205 32.18 4.43 5.16
N GLY A 206 33.06 3.45 4.97
CA GLY A 206 34.43 3.51 5.50
C GLY A 206 34.42 3.66 7.03
N GLU A 207 35.09 4.70 7.55
CA GLU A 207 35.10 5.05 8.99
C GLU A 207 33.80 5.69 9.51
N HIS A 208 32.85 6.01 8.61
CA HIS A 208 31.61 6.69 8.97
C HIS A 208 30.39 5.76 9.04
N ALA A 209 29.38 6.17 9.81
CA ALA A 209 28.08 5.49 9.89
C ALA A 209 26.90 6.48 9.81
N ARG A 210 25.75 5.98 9.37
CA ARG A 210 24.43 6.61 9.56
C ARG A 210 23.45 5.59 10.15
N LEU A 211 22.62 6.05 11.10
CA LEU A 211 21.48 5.29 11.60
C LEU A 211 20.21 5.75 10.87
N ILE A 212 19.35 4.80 10.50
CA ILE A 212 18.14 5.10 9.72
C ILE A 212 16.93 4.40 10.33
N ARG A 213 15.82 5.15 10.49
CA ARG A 213 14.49 4.63 10.83
C ARG A 213 13.53 4.88 9.67
N TRP A 214 12.94 3.82 9.11
CA TRP A 214 12.01 3.86 7.99
C TRP A 214 10.59 3.60 8.45
N ASP A 215 9.62 4.45 8.08
CA ASP A 215 8.19 4.13 8.17
C ASP A 215 7.45 4.44 6.87
N ARG A 216 6.14 4.22 6.83
CA ARG A 216 5.34 4.36 5.59
C ARG A 216 5.21 5.82 5.09
N SER A 217 5.68 6.83 5.82
CA SER A 217 5.79 8.21 5.30
C SER A 217 7.14 8.49 4.63
N GLY A 218 8.22 7.93 5.17
CA GLY A 218 9.58 8.34 4.85
C GLY A 218 10.64 7.68 5.73
N ALA A 219 11.84 8.25 5.73
CA ALA A 219 12.95 7.79 6.57
C ALA A 219 13.58 8.95 7.33
N ILE A 220 13.83 8.73 8.62
CA ILE A 220 14.59 9.62 9.50
C ILE A 220 16.03 9.12 9.51
N VAL A 221 16.98 9.99 9.18
CA VAL A 221 18.39 9.66 8.92
C VAL A 221 19.28 10.54 9.80
N THR A 222 20.29 9.97 10.45
CA THR A 222 21.26 10.77 11.19
C THR A 222 22.22 11.52 10.26
N ARG A 223 22.89 12.58 10.76
CA ARG A 223 24.19 12.99 10.19
C ARG A 223 25.13 11.80 10.11
N SER A 224 26.11 11.89 9.22
CA SER A 224 27.30 11.05 9.25
C SER A 224 28.03 11.28 10.59
N PHE A 225 28.57 10.21 11.14
CA PHE A 225 29.46 10.27 12.30
C PHE A 225 30.57 9.24 12.13
N ASP A 226 31.79 9.64 12.49
CA ASP A 226 32.95 8.74 12.54
C ASP A 226 32.80 7.82 13.77
N TYR A 227 32.74 6.50 13.54
CA TYR A 227 32.55 5.52 14.61
C TYR A 227 33.87 5.00 15.21
N CYS A 228 35.01 5.54 14.77
CA CYS A 228 36.32 5.34 15.38
C CYS A 228 36.70 6.50 16.31
N GLU A 229 36.37 7.75 15.96
CA GLU A 229 36.47 8.91 16.87
C GLU A 229 35.41 8.87 17.98
N ASP A 230 34.13 8.62 17.62
CA ASP A 230 33.02 8.47 18.56
C ASP A 230 32.30 7.13 18.35
N PRO A 231 32.80 6.01 18.92
CA PRO A 231 32.17 4.69 18.78
C PRO A 231 30.83 4.56 19.51
N GLU A 232 30.52 5.48 20.43
CA GLU A 232 29.37 5.37 21.35
C GLU A 232 28.01 5.31 20.62
N PRO A 233 27.68 6.11 19.59
CA PRO A 233 26.36 6.06 18.98
C PRO A 233 26.09 4.74 18.23
N LEU A 234 27.11 4.21 17.54
CA LEU A 234 27.00 2.91 16.85
C LEU A 234 26.96 1.75 17.87
N ALA A 235 27.85 1.75 18.87
CA ALA A 235 27.86 0.73 19.92
C ALA A 235 26.53 0.69 20.69
N GLN A 236 26.02 1.86 21.13
CA GLN A 236 24.74 1.98 21.80
C GLN A 236 23.58 1.54 20.90
N PHE A 237 23.54 1.93 19.62
CA PHE A 237 22.50 1.47 18.70
C PHE A 237 22.49 -0.06 18.59
N LEU A 238 23.64 -0.64 18.26
CA LEU A 238 23.82 -2.09 18.09
C LEU A 238 23.46 -2.88 19.34
N TRP A 239 23.85 -2.37 20.52
CA TRP A 239 23.61 -3.01 21.80
C TRP A 239 22.15 -2.91 22.24
N ARG A 240 21.56 -1.71 22.23
CA ARG A 240 20.19 -1.46 22.68
C ARG A 240 19.15 -2.15 21.80
N PHE A 241 19.38 -2.19 20.48
CA PHE A 241 18.50 -2.84 19.51
C PHE A 241 18.13 -4.29 19.87
N ASN A 242 19.08 -5.02 20.48
CA ASN A 242 18.90 -6.41 20.93
C ASN A 242 17.80 -6.53 22.01
N PHE A 243 17.63 -5.50 22.85
CA PHE A 243 16.74 -5.52 24.02
C PHE A 243 15.38 -4.85 23.80
N LEU A 244 15.15 -4.26 22.62
CA LEU A 244 13.87 -3.69 22.25
C LEU A 244 12.75 -4.75 22.25
N SER A 245 11.52 -4.32 22.59
CA SER A 245 10.32 -5.13 22.38
C SER A 245 9.99 -5.28 20.87
N PRO A 246 9.11 -6.22 20.48
CA PRO A 246 8.69 -6.36 19.08
C PRO A 246 8.15 -5.05 18.47
N ALA A 247 7.27 -4.33 19.16
CA ALA A 247 6.78 -3.02 18.71
C ALA A 247 7.87 -1.93 18.66
N GLN A 248 8.87 -1.97 19.54
CA GLN A 248 10.00 -1.04 19.45
C GLN A 248 10.95 -1.35 18.28
N ARG A 249 10.95 -2.59 17.76
CA ARG A 249 11.50 -2.92 16.42
C ARG A 249 10.48 -2.76 15.29
N GLY A 250 9.31 -2.19 15.55
CA GLY A 250 8.27 -1.92 14.57
C GLY A 250 7.48 -3.14 14.07
N HIS A 251 7.46 -4.27 14.79
CA HIS A 251 6.46 -5.31 14.54
C HIS A 251 5.06 -4.83 14.91
N ASP A 252 4.07 -5.26 14.14
CA ASP A 252 2.66 -5.06 14.43
C ASP A 252 2.18 -6.10 15.47
N GLU A 253 1.96 -5.67 16.72
CA GLU A 253 1.58 -6.57 17.82
C GLU A 253 0.15 -7.11 17.72
N SER A 254 -0.61 -6.72 16.70
CA SER A 254 -1.88 -7.38 16.36
C SER A 254 -1.69 -8.64 15.50
N VAL A 255 -0.45 -9.01 15.13
CA VAL A 255 -0.17 -10.19 14.31
C VAL A 255 0.91 -11.08 14.95
N GLU A 256 0.54 -12.33 15.23
CA GLU A 256 1.42 -13.32 15.85
C GLU A 256 1.74 -14.46 14.87
N VAL A 257 2.93 -15.07 15.01
CA VAL A 257 3.31 -16.26 14.24
C VAL A 257 2.58 -17.47 14.83
N VAL A 258 1.80 -18.19 14.01
CA VAL A 258 1.20 -19.46 14.46
C VAL A 258 2.31 -20.50 14.65
N GLY A 259 2.37 -21.10 15.83
CA GLY A 259 3.47 -22.01 16.17
C GLY A 259 3.34 -23.39 15.50
N ASP A 260 4.47 -24.03 15.19
CA ASP A 260 4.56 -25.44 14.73
C ASP A 260 4.04 -26.50 15.74
N LYS A 261 3.36 -26.06 16.80
CA LYS A 261 2.75 -26.89 17.85
C LYS A 261 1.24 -26.62 18.02
N GLU A 262 0.68 -25.63 17.35
CA GLU A 262 -0.77 -25.41 17.29
C GLU A 262 -1.41 -26.33 16.24
N ASP A 263 -1.20 -27.65 16.39
CA ASP A 263 -1.88 -28.70 15.60
C ASP A 263 -3.37 -28.80 16.01
N SER A 264 -4.12 -27.72 15.79
CA SER A 264 -5.57 -27.70 15.92
C SER A 264 -6.22 -28.15 14.61
N MET A 265 -7.37 -28.84 14.71
CA MET A 265 -8.20 -29.16 13.53
C MET A 265 -8.58 -27.88 12.77
N GLU A 266 -8.81 -26.80 13.50
CA GLU A 266 -9.11 -25.47 12.99
C GLU A 266 -7.97 -24.91 12.09
N LEU A 267 -6.71 -24.97 12.54
CA LEU A 267 -5.57 -24.52 11.74
C LEU A 267 -5.41 -25.36 10.47
N PHE A 268 -5.66 -26.67 10.54
CA PHE A 268 -5.67 -27.53 9.36
C PHE A 268 -6.77 -27.15 8.37
N GLN A 269 -7.99 -26.83 8.85
CA GLN A 269 -9.07 -26.32 7.99
C GLN A 269 -8.72 -24.96 7.40
N ALA A 270 -8.16 -24.03 8.17
CA ALA A 270 -7.70 -22.73 7.71
C ALA A 270 -6.64 -22.87 6.60
N GLN A 271 -5.61 -23.70 6.81
CA GLN A 271 -4.60 -24.01 5.79
C GLN A 271 -5.24 -24.61 4.53
N LEU A 272 -6.13 -25.59 4.67
CA LEU A 272 -6.80 -26.26 3.56
C LEU A 272 -7.77 -25.34 2.79
N ALA A 273 -8.41 -24.40 3.49
CA ALA A 273 -9.25 -23.39 2.89
C ALA A 273 -8.40 -22.38 2.12
N LEU A 274 -7.50 -21.66 2.81
CA LEU A 274 -6.61 -20.64 2.23
C LEU A 274 -5.82 -21.19 1.02
N LYS A 275 -5.30 -22.42 1.10
CA LYS A 275 -4.53 -23.06 0.01
C LYS A 275 -5.33 -23.30 -1.28
N LYS A 276 -6.68 -23.34 -1.25
CA LYS A 276 -7.49 -23.33 -2.48
C LYS A 276 -7.33 -22.03 -3.26
N HIS A 277 -7.14 -20.93 -2.53
CA HIS A 277 -7.08 -19.59 -3.08
C HIS A 277 -5.62 -19.17 -3.42
N VAL A 278 -4.61 -19.55 -2.62
CA VAL A 278 -3.17 -19.30 -2.94
C VAL A 278 -2.54 -20.36 -3.86
N ALA A 279 -3.34 -21.07 -4.68
CA ALA A 279 -2.93 -22.31 -5.34
C ALA A 279 -1.76 -22.19 -6.36
N TRP A 280 -1.34 -20.97 -6.72
CA TRP A 280 -0.18 -20.72 -7.58
C TRP A 280 1.18 -20.91 -6.89
N ALA A 281 1.23 -20.88 -5.55
CA ALA A 281 2.48 -20.70 -4.80
C ALA A 281 3.43 -21.91 -4.81
N GLY A 282 3.01 -23.08 -5.29
CA GLY A 282 3.81 -24.32 -5.29
C GLY A 282 4.17 -24.90 -3.91
N ALA A 283 3.98 -24.15 -2.83
CA ALA A 283 4.40 -24.50 -1.48
C ALA A 283 3.57 -25.64 -0.88
N GLU A 284 4.24 -26.66 -0.32
CA GLU A 284 3.57 -27.76 0.38
C GLU A 284 2.88 -27.28 1.67
N LYS A 285 3.53 -26.38 2.42
CA LYS A 285 3.03 -25.71 3.63
C LYS A 285 2.96 -24.20 3.41
N LEU A 286 1.92 -23.55 3.94
CA LEU A 286 1.82 -22.08 4.03
C LEU A 286 2.32 -21.64 5.41
N ASP A 287 3.18 -20.61 5.46
CA ASP A 287 3.45 -19.89 6.70
C ASP A 287 2.19 -19.05 7.03
N LEU A 288 1.56 -19.32 8.19
CA LEU A 288 0.35 -18.65 8.67
C LEU A 288 0.61 -17.82 9.93
N PHE A 289 -0.19 -16.78 10.10
CA PHE A 289 -0.16 -15.87 11.23
C PHE A 289 -1.56 -15.74 11.85
N ARG A 290 -1.64 -15.58 13.18
CA ARG A 290 -2.87 -15.18 13.87
C ARG A 290 -2.94 -13.66 13.82
N LEU A 291 -3.82 -13.15 12.98
CA LEU A 291 -4.15 -11.73 12.91
C LEU A 291 -5.28 -11.46 13.89
N ARG A 292 -4.95 -10.88 15.03
CA ARG A 292 -5.93 -10.31 15.95
C ARG A 292 -6.39 -8.97 15.41
N MET A 293 -7.66 -8.69 15.63
CA MET A 293 -8.31 -7.49 15.19
C MET A 293 -9.20 -7.05 16.36
N THR A 294 -8.76 -6.05 17.12
CA THR A 294 -9.43 -5.58 18.35
C THR A 294 -10.07 -4.21 18.11
N PRO A 295 -11.34 -3.98 18.49
CA PRO A 295 -12.00 -2.69 18.31
C PRO A 295 -11.43 -1.64 19.28
N LEU A 296 -11.52 -0.37 18.90
CA LEU A 296 -11.25 0.73 19.84
C LEU A 296 -12.51 1.01 20.66
N ASN A 297 -12.41 0.85 21.98
CA ASN A 297 -13.48 1.25 22.89
C ASN A 297 -13.65 2.78 22.86
N SER A 298 -14.88 3.26 23.01
CA SER A 298 -15.17 4.69 23.23
C SER A 298 -14.57 5.22 24.55
N ASP A 299 -14.37 4.31 25.51
CA ASP A 299 -14.16 4.64 26.92
C ASP A 299 -12.68 4.50 27.34
N THR A 300 -11.75 4.26 26.40
CA THR A 300 -10.32 4.35 26.72
C THR A 300 -9.98 5.76 27.19
N THR A 301 -9.25 5.84 28.31
CA THR A 301 -8.83 7.10 28.94
C THR A 301 -8.30 8.10 27.92
N PRO A 302 -8.69 9.39 27.97
CA PRO A 302 -8.28 10.39 27.00
C PRO A 302 -6.76 10.39 26.80
N LEU A 303 -6.32 10.17 25.56
CA LEU A 303 -4.90 10.25 25.21
C LEU A 303 -4.35 11.61 25.67
N PRO A 304 -3.17 11.66 26.33
CA PRO A 304 -2.64 12.89 26.93
C PRO A 304 -2.37 13.99 25.88
N VAL A 305 -2.29 13.61 24.60
CA VAL A 305 -2.41 14.51 23.45
C VAL A 305 -3.61 14.06 22.62
N LYS A 306 -4.59 14.95 22.40
CA LYS A 306 -5.67 14.69 21.43
C LYS A 306 -5.07 14.58 20.03
N PRO A 307 -5.20 13.45 19.31
CA PRO A 307 -4.72 13.34 17.94
C PRO A 307 -5.52 14.27 17.03
N SER A 308 -4.85 14.89 16.04
CA SER A 308 -5.47 15.84 15.10
C SER A 308 -6.67 15.27 14.36
N VAL A 309 -6.62 13.98 14.00
CA VAL A 309 -7.78 13.20 13.56
C VAL A 309 -7.93 11.97 14.46
N PRO A 310 -9.10 11.74 15.08
CA PRO A 310 -9.32 10.62 15.99
C PRO A 310 -9.19 9.25 15.29
N PRO A 311 -9.11 8.15 16.07
CA PRO A 311 -9.34 6.80 15.56
C PRO A 311 -10.69 6.71 14.82
N ALA A 312 -10.74 5.90 13.77
CA ALA A 312 -12.00 5.65 13.07
C ALA A 312 -12.86 4.62 13.83
N GLU A 313 -14.15 4.91 14.00
CA GLU A 313 -15.14 4.00 14.62
C GLU A 313 -15.02 2.59 14.02
N SER A 314 -14.85 1.57 14.87
CA SER A 314 -14.70 0.19 14.44
C SER A 314 -16.03 -0.40 13.95
N TYR A 315 -16.04 -0.90 12.72
CA TYR A 315 -17.20 -1.57 12.12
C TYR A 315 -17.01 -3.10 12.15
N HIS A 316 -18.02 -3.84 12.59
CA HIS A 316 -18.11 -5.29 12.44
C HIS A 316 -19.55 -5.69 12.08
N SER A 317 -19.72 -6.65 11.15
CA SER A 317 -21.03 -7.01 10.59
C SER A 317 -21.96 -7.69 11.61
N PHE A 318 -21.40 -8.44 12.56
CA PHE A 318 -22.18 -9.03 13.65
C PHE A 318 -22.35 -8.05 14.82
N LYS A 319 -23.29 -7.12 14.72
CA LYS A 319 -23.82 -6.32 15.86
C LYS A 319 -25.07 -6.99 16.45
N SER A 320 -24.91 -8.06 17.24
CA SER A 320 -26.00 -8.60 18.08
C SER A 320 -25.52 -9.34 19.34
N MET A 321 -26.41 -9.39 20.34
CA MET A 321 -26.14 -9.74 21.74
C MET A 321 -25.93 -11.26 21.95
N CYS A 322 -24.68 -11.75 21.95
CA CYS A 322 -24.43 -13.15 22.37
C CYS A 322 -23.01 -13.48 22.88
N LYS A 323 -22.35 -12.55 23.60
CA LYS A 323 -21.28 -12.79 24.61
C LYS A 323 -20.71 -11.45 25.12
N PRO A 324 -20.63 -11.19 26.44
CA PRO A 324 -19.96 -10.00 26.97
C PRO A 324 -18.42 -10.05 26.86
N SER A 325 -17.85 -11.20 26.47
CA SER A 325 -16.39 -11.45 26.39
C SER A 325 -15.77 -11.11 25.02
N ARG A 326 -16.27 -10.09 24.31
CA ARG A 326 -15.78 -9.72 22.94
C ARG A 326 -15.04 -8.39 22.85
N LEU A 327 -14.69 -7.81 23.99
CA LEU A 327 -13.75 -6.68 24.07
C LEU A 327 -12.33 -7.07 23.59
N ASP A 328 -11.96 -8.35 23.71
CA ASP A 328 -10.65 -8.87 23.28
C ASP A 328 -10.45 -8.83 21.74
N GLY A 329 -11.54 -8.68 20.98
CA GLY A 329 -11.53 -8.64 19.51
C GLY A 329 -11.82 -9.96 18.81
N TRP A 330 -11.50 -9.99 17.52
CA TRP A 330 -11.68 -11.12 16.61
C TRP A 330 -10.31 -11.61 16.12
N ASP A 331 -10.13 -12.93 16.11
CA ASP A 331 -8.93 -13.58 15.56
C ASP A 331 -9.23 -14.12 14.16
N TYR A 332 -8.27 -13.94 13.26
CA TYR A 332 -8.29 -14.47 11.90
C TYR A 332 -6.96 -15.22 11.62
N TYR A 333 -6.98 -16.23 10.76
CA TYR A 333 -5.72 -16.79 10.22
C TYR A 333 -5.38 -16.16 8.87
N VAL A 334 -4.26 -15.44 8.80
CA VAL A 334 -3.78 -14.75 7.59
C VAL A 334 -2.53 -15.47 7.02
N ILE A 335 -2.37 -15.42 5.71
CA ILE A 335 -1.16 -15.92 5.03
C ILE A 335 0.03 -14.97 5.21
N ALA A 336 1.25 -15.49 5.10
CA ALA A 336 2.44 -14.67 4.92
C ALA A 336 2.29 -13.70 3.73
N PRO A 337 2.64 -12.41 3.88
CA PRO A 337 2.60 -11.46 2.78
C PRO A 337 3.76 -11.71 1.80
N THR A 338 3.58 -11.27 0.55
CA THR A 338 4.55 -11.43 -0.55
C THR A 338 5.09 -10.08 -1.00
N MET A 339 6.34 -10.04 -1.47
CA MET A 339 6.99 -8.83 -1.96
C MET A 339 6.18 -8.15 -3.07
N SER A 340 5.94 -6.83 -2.93
CA SER A 340 5.29 -6.03 -3.96
C SER A 340 6.29 -5.41 -4.94
N GLU A 341 5.80 -4.67 -5.93
CA GLU A 341 6.64 -3.89 -6.86
C GLU A 341 6.74 -2.40 -6.48
N ARG A 342 6.37 -2.04 -5.25
CA ARG A 342 6.31 -0.65 -4.76
C ARG A 342 7.53 -0.31 -3.91
N GLY A 343 7.81 0.98 -3.76
CA GLY A 343 8.70 1.49 -2.73
C GLY A 343 8.09 1.37 -1.32
N PRO A 344 8.85 1.67 -0.26
CA PRO A 344 8.39 1.51 1.12
C PRO A 344 7.28 2.50 1.52
N PHE A 345 7.20 3.64 0.85
CA PHE A 345 6.40 4.80 1.28
C PHE A 345 5.02 4.89 0.63
N GLY A 346 4.11 5.63 1.27
CA GLY A 346 2.72 5.77 0.88
C GLY A 346 1.81 4.74 1.55
N ARG A 347 0.60 4.56 1.00
CA ARG A 347 -0.41 3.66 1.60
C ARG A 347 0.05 2.19 1.70
N ALA A 348 0.88 1.75 0.75
CA ALA A 348 1.46 0.40 0.70
C ALA A 348 0.44 -0.75 0.88
N THR A 349 -0.76 -0.60 0.29
CA THR A 349 -1.85 -1.57 0.35
C THR A 349 -1.41 -2.99 -0.03
N ARG A 350 -1.60 -3.93 0.90
CA ARG A 350 -1.59 -5.37 0.69
C ARG A 350 -3.02 -5.87 0.62
N SER A 351 -3.36 -6.61 -0.44
CA SER A 351 -4.49 -7.53 -0.41
C SER A 351 -3.98 -8.88 0.08
N LEU A 352 -4.73 -9.52 0.97
CA LEU A 352 -4.43 -10.82 1.58
C LEU A 352 -5.72 -11.63 1.69
N TYR A 353 -5.60 -12.92 2.02
CA TYR A 353 -6.72 -13.72 2.48
C TYR A 353 -6.66 -13.88 3.99
N VAL A 354 -7.82 -13.85 4.62
CA VAL A 354 -8.04 -14.28 6.01
C VAL A 354 -9.04 -15.41 6.07
N TYR A 355 -8.79 -16.40 6.92
CA TYR A 355 -9.81 -17.35 7.35
C TYR A 355 -10.49 -16.79 8.60
N ASP A 356 -11.80 -16.55 8.48
CA ASP A 356 -12.71 -16.15 9.55
C ASP A 356 -12.95 -17.36 10.46
N ARG A 357 -12.46 -17.26 11.70
CA ARG A 357 -12.55 -18.33 12.71
C ARG A 357 -13.95 -18.51 13.29
N ASP A 358 -14.79 -17.46 13.24
CA ASP A 358 -16.16 -17.47 13.75
C ASP A 358 -17.14 -18.07 12.72
N ALA A 359 -16.92 -17.79 11.42
CA ALA A 359 -17.82 -18.20 10.33
C ALA A 359 -17.24 -19.29 9.41
N GLU A 360 -16.04 -19.82 9.70
CA GLU A 360 -15.33 -20.88 8.96
C GLU A 360 -15.09 -20.61 7.44
N VAL A 361 -15.14 -19.35 7.01
CA VAL A 361 -15.00 -18.93 5.59
C VAL A 361 -13.72 -18.15 5.33
N VAL A 362 -13.24 -18.19 4.08
CA VAL A 362 -12.16 -17.31 3.62
C VAL A 362 -12.76 -15.99 3.13
N ARG A 363 -12.14 -14.88 3.52
CA ARG A 363 -12.47 -13.50 3.13
C ARG A 363 -11.24 -12.77 2.61
N HIS A 364 -11.45 -11.66 1.92
CA HIS A 364 -10.37 -10.76 1.49
C HIS A 364 -10.09 -9.74 2.59
N LEU A 365 -8.81 -9.59 2.95
CA LEU A 365 -8.29 -8.55 3.83
C LEU A 365 -7.51 -7.53 2.99
N LYS A 366 -7.95 -6.28 3.01
CA LYS A 366 -7.18 -5.11 2.62
C LYS A 366 -6.45 -4.57 3.85
N ASP A 367 -5.13 -4.74 3.89
CA ASP A 367 -4.22 -4.27 4.95
C ASP A 367 -3.40 -3.10 4.38
N THR A 368 -3.62 -1.89 4.87
CA THR A 368 -3.10 -0.66 4.23
C THR A 368 -2.81 0.43 5.26
N ASN A 369 -2.18 1.52 4.83
CA ASN A 369 -1.87 2.66 5.67
C ASN A 369 -2.65 3.86 5.13
N ARG A 370 -3.81 4.16 5.73
CA ARG A 370 -4.68 5.24 5.25
C ARG A 370 -4.08 6.60 5.55
N ILE A 371 -4.37 7.60 4.70
CA ILE A 371 -3.96 8.97 4.93
C ILE A 371 -4.73 9.55 6.13
N ILE A 372 -4.02 10.27 7.01
CA ILE A 372 -4.64 11.06 8.07
C ILE A 372 -4.85 12.49 7.57
N SER A 373 -6.11 12.84 7.31
CA SER A 373 -6.53 14.13 6.77
C SER A 373 -8.01 14.38 7.07
N HIS A 374 -8.37 15.62 7.41
CA HIS A 374 -9.78 16.01 7.58
C HIS A 374 -10.59 15.97 6.28
N LYS A 375 -9.94 16.05 5.10
CA LYS A 375 -10.58 16.00 3.77
C LYS A 375 -10.83 14.57 3.26
N HIS A 376 -10.36 13.54 3.96
CA HIS A 376 -10.46 12.15 3.52
C HIS A 376 -11.37 11.35 4.45
N THR A 377 -12.53 10.94 3.95
CA THR A 377 -13.39 9.98 4.65
C THR A 377 -12.74 8.59 4.59
N VAL A 378 -12.87 7.81 5.66
CA VAL A 378 -12.31 6.45 5.71
C VAL A 378 -13.18 5.50 4.90
N GLU A 379 -12.55 4.67 4.08
CA GLU A 379 -13.17 3.76 3.09
C GLU A 379 -14.39 3.00 3.64
N HIS A 380 -14.35 2.49 4.86
CA HIS A 380 -15.50 1.76 5.43
C HIS A 380 -16.72 2.64 5.69
N LYS A 381 -16.55 3.94 5.98
CA LYS A 381 -17.68 4.88 6.09
C LYS A 381 -18.30 5.18 4.72
N ILE A 382 -17.47 5.20 3.66
CA ILE A 382 -17.92 5.38 2.27
C ILE A 382 -18.75 4.17 1.84
N ILE A 383 -18.20 2.96 1.96
CA ILE A 383 -18.89 1.70 1.62
C ILE A 383 -20.17 1.54 2.46
N LYS A 384 -20.17 1.97 3.73
CA LYS A 384 -21.39 2.00 4.54
C LYS A 384 -22.45 2.96 3.96
N GLU A 385 -22.11 4.21 3.64
CA GLU A 385 -23.09 5.17 3.10
C GLU A 385 -23.66 4.71 1.75
N LEU A 386 -22.83 4.09 0.89
CA LEU A 386 -23.26 3.48 -0.36
C LEU A 386 -24.20 2.27 -0.13
N GLY A 387 -23.89 1.41 0.84
CA GLY A 387 -24.73 0.27 1.22
C GLY A 387 -26.07 0.68 1.87
N ASP A 388 -26.05 1.67 2.78
CA ASP A 388 -27.24 2.27 3.38
C ASP A 388 -28.16 2.88 2.31
N LYS A 389 -27.58 3.45 1.23
CA LYS A 389 -28.28 3.97 0.04
C LYS A 389 -28.57 2.92 -1.05
N LYS A 390 -28.22 1.64 -0.82
CA LYS A 390 -28.49 0.48 -1.70
C LYS A 390 -27.88 0.60 -3.11
N VAL A 391 -26.68 1.17 -3.22
CA VAL A 391 -25.92 1.20 -4.48
C VAL A 391 -25.59 -0.23 -4.93
N PRO A 392 -25.87 -0.63 -6.19
CA PRO A 392 -25.65 -1.98 -6.67
C PRO A 392 -24.17 -2.24 -7.00
N HIS A 393 -23.81 -3.52 -7.13
CA HIS A 393 -22.50 -4.00 -7.61
C HIS A 393 -21.27 -3.44 -6.88
N ILE A 394 -21.39 -3.10 -5.59
CA ILE A 394 -20.27 -2.74 -4.71
C ILE A 394 -19.97 -3.88 -3.73
N THR A 395 -18.74 -3.90 -3.21
CA THR A 395 -18.38 -4.83 -2.13
C THR A 395 -19.02 -4.44 -0.79
N THR A 396 -19.42 -5.43 0.00
CA THR A 396 -19.96 -5.25 1.35
C THR A 396 -18.94 -5.64 2.42
N MET A 397 -19.06 -5.02 3.59
CA MET A 397 -18.05 -5.12 4.64
C MET A 397 -18.36 -6.20 5.67
N HIS A 398 -17.31 -6.91 6.09
CA HIS A 398 -17.34 -7.77 7.27
C HIS A 398 -16.79 -7.06 8.51
N ALA A 399 -15.60 -6.45 8.41
CA ALA A 399 -14.89 -5.83 9.53
C ALA A 399 -14.00 -4.67 9.06
N ALA A 400 -13.89 -3.55 9.79
CA ALA A 400 -12.99 -2.44 9.41
C ALA A 400 -12.62 -1.49 10.57
N TRP A 401 -11.31 -1.28 10.80
CA TRP A 401 -10.80 -0.30 11.77
C TRP A 401 -9.31 0.05 11.62
N ASP A 402 -8.90 1.13 12.30
CA ASP A 402 -7.51 1.51 12.52
C ASP A 402 -6.81 0.47 13.44
N VAL A 403 -5.57 0.09 13.14
CA VAL A 403 -4.83 -0.93 13.89
C VAL A 403 -4.30 -0.34 15.20
N ALA A 404 -4.77 -0.90 16.33
CA ALA A 404 -4.48 -0.40 17.68
C ALA A 404 -4.45 -1.51 18.77
N PRO A 405 -3.52 -2.49 18.72
CA PRO A 405 -3.51 -3.66 19.62
C PRO A 405 -3.35 -3.33 21.12
N LYS A 406 -2.97 -2.11 21.48
CA LYS A 406 -2.88 -1.61 22.86
C LYS A 406 -3.79 -0.40 23.13
N GLY A 407 -4.81 -0.19 22.30
CA GLY A 407 -5.68 0.99 22.34
C GLY A 407 -5.10 2.23 21.64
N GLU A 408 -3.78 2.27 21.40
CA GLU A 408 -3.11 3.33 20.63
C GLU A 408 -2.96 2.95 19.15
N CYS A 409 -3.36 3.85 18.24
CA CYS A 409 -3.22 3.61 16.80
C CYS A 409 -1.78 3.79 16.30
N TYR A 410 -1.32 2.86 15.46
CA TYR A 410 -0.03 2.98 14.77
C TYR A 410 -0.06 4.08 13.68
N ASN A 411 0.34 5.30 14.06
CA ASN A 411 0.66 6.40 13.15
C ASN A 411 2.14 6.36 12.75
N THR A 412 2.48 6.86 11.57
CA THR A 412 3.85 7.17 11.14
C THR A 412 4.45 8.35 11.93
N LEU A 413 5.76 8.32 12.20
CA LEU A 413 6.46 9.35 12.98
C LEU A 413 7.26 10.34 12.12
N THR A 414 7.78 9.94 10.96
CA THR A 414 8.54 10.83 10.06
C THR A 414 7.89 12.22 9.81
N PRO A 415 6.55 12.36 9.69
CA PRO A 415 5.90 13.65 9.51
C PRO A 415 6.09 14.67 10.65
N THR A 416 6.27 14.22 11.91
CA THR A 416 6.37 15.15 13.05
C THR A 416 7.66 15.97 12.99
N PHE A 417 8.71 15.38 12.42
CA PHE A 417 10.04 16.00 12.33
C PHE A 417 10.07 17.20 11.37
N TYR A 418 9.23 17.27 10.34
CA TYR A 418 9.17 18.45 9.44
C TYR A 418 8.76 19.76 10.11
N ASN A 419 8.21 19.70 11.33
CA ASN A 419 7.78 20.85 12.13
C ASN A 419 8.46 20.88 13.51
N ASP A 420 9.49 20.05 13.72
CA ASP A 420 10.27 20.07 14.95
C ASP A 420 11.18 21.31 14.96
N LYS A 421 11.39 21.91 16.13
CA LYS A 421 12.35 23.01 16.32
C LYS A 421 13.79 22.56 16.15
N GLU A 422 14.03 21.26 16.29
CA GLU A 422 15.33 20.63 16.11
C GLU A 422 15.56 20.13 14.67
N PHE A 423 14.54 20.19 13.81
CA PHE A 423 14.70 19.91 12.39
C PHE A 423 14.97 21.20 11.62
N GLU A 424 16.14 21.24 11.01
CA GLU A 424 16.63 22.42 10.34
C GLU A 424 15.99 22.58 8.95
N THR A 425 15.05 23.54 8.85
CA THR A 425 14.15 23.69 7.69
C THR A 425 14.83 23.94 6.33
N TRP A 426 16.11 24.30 6.32
CA TRP A 426 16.92 24.50 5.12
C TRP A 426 17.37 23.18 4.45
N PHE A 427 17.24 22.04 5.15
CA PHE A 427 17.38 20.69 4.56
C PHE A 427 16.11 20.18 3.88
N ALA A 428 14.95 20.80 4.15
CA ALA A 428 13.69 20.41 3.54
C ALA A 428 13.63 20.83 2.06
N PRO A 429 13.02 20.01 1.17
CA PRO A 429 12.69 20.44 -0.19
C PRO A 429 11.96 21.80 -0.23
N PRO A 430 12.48 22.82 -0.95
CA PRO A 430 11.97 24.20 -0.82
C PRO A 430 10.51 24.42 -1.21
N LYS A 431 9.95 23.58 -2.08
CA LYS A 431 8.52 23.56 -2.39
C LYS A 431 7.81 22.48 -1.54
N GLU A 432 6.71 22.82 -0.88
CA GLU A 432 5.98 21.86 -0.01
C GLU A 432 5.47 20.63 -0.77
N ASN A 433 5.17 20.76 -2.08
CA ASN A 433 4.77 19.62 -2.93
C ASN A 433 5.84 18.52 -3.01
N HIS A 434 7.12 18.86 -2.83
CA HIS A 434 8.23 17.92 -2.82
C HIS A 434 8.43 17.24 -1.46
N GLN A 435 7.84 17.75 -0.37
CA GLN A 435 8.02 17.24 1.00
C GLN A 435 7.11 16.02 1.28
N LYS A 436 7.29 14.93 0.51
CA LYS A 436 6.48 13.70 0.59
C LYS A 436 6.37 13.14 2.00
N GLY A 437 7.43 13.24 2.81
CA GLY A 437 7.48 12.73 4.17
C GLY A 437 6.55 13.43 5.16
N ARG A 438 5.99 14.61 4.84
CA ARG A 438 4.98 15.32 5.67
C ARG A 438 3.63 14.61 5.77
N ARG A 439 3.37 13.59 4.94
CA ARG A 439 2.07 12.90 4.92
C ARG A 439 2.00 11.85 6.03
N THR A 440 1.16 12.09 7.05
CA THR A 440 0.86 11.08 8.08
C THR A 440 -0.02 9.97 7.54
N TYR A 441 0.42 8.73 7.74
CA TYR A 441 -0.36 7.53 7.48
C TYR A 441 -0.63 6.78 8.79
N ARG A 442 -1.73 6.02 8.83
CA ARG A 442 -2.10 5.14 9.95
C ARG A 442 -2.45 3.76 9.42
N SER A 443 -1.91 2.71 10.04
CA SER A 443 -2.24 1.33 9.67
C SER A 443 -3.73 1.05 9.92
N TYR A 444 -4.41 0.47 8.92
CA TYR A 444 -5.85 0.31 8.84
C TYR A 444 -6.18 -0.98 8.07
N ARG A 445 -7.21 -1.68 8.52
CA ARG A 445 -7.65 -2.96 7.92
C ARG A 445 -9.13 -2.92 7.57
N LEU A 446 -9.45 -3.46 6.40
CA LEU A 446 -10.81 -3.68 5.90
C LEU A 446 -10.92 -5.13 5.40
N ILE A 447 -11.88 -5.89 5.95
CA ILE A 447 -12.24 -7.22 5.48
C ILE A 447 -13.59 -7.14 4.77
N THR A 448 -13.63 -7.59 3.52
CA THR A 448 -14.82 -7.62 2.67
C THR A 448 -15.48 -9.01 2.63
N ASN A 449 -16.78 -9.07 2.31
CA ASN A 449 -17.49 -10.35 2.21
C ASN A 449 -17.25 -11.06 0.86
N GLU A 450 -17.15 -10.31 -0.23
CA GLU A 450 -17.07 -10.87 -1.59
C GLU A 450 -15.64 -11.24 -2.00
N LEU A 451 -15.52 -12.31 -2.78
CA LEU A 451 -14.27 -12.76 -3.42
C LEU A 451 -14.43 -12.73 -4.95
N GLY A 452 -14.51 -11.52 -5.52
CA GLY A 452 -14.59 -11.31 -6.96
C GLY A 452 -13.28 -11.61 -7.69
N THR A 453 -13.35 -11.99 -8.96
CA THR A 453 -12.21 -12.20 -9.86
C THR A 453 -11.82 -10.89 -10.55
N VAL A 454 -10.53 -10.56 -10.61
CA VAL A 454 -10.04 -9.42 -11.43
C VAL A 454 -10.48 -9.53 -12.90
N VAL A 455 -10.99 -8.43 -13.48
CA VAL A 455 -11.74 -8.49 -14.76
C VAL A 455 -10.96 -9.12 -15.91
N TRP A 456 -9.64 -8.92 -15.99
CA TRP A 456 -8.81 -9.46 -17.08
C TRP A 456 -8.63 -10.98 -17.09
N LYS A 457 -9.14 -11.69 -16.07
CA LYS A 457 -9.20 -13.16 -16.04
C LYS A 457 -10.60 -13.70 -16.35
N PHE A 458 -11.35 -12.97 -17.19
CA PHE A 458 -12.68 -13.30 -17.71
C PHE A 458 -12.72 -14.64 -18.48
N LYS A 459 -13.91 -15.25 -18.55
CA LYS A 459 -14.16 -16.49 -19.31
C LYS A 459 -14.46 -16.22 -20.80
N ASP A 460 -15.22 -15.16 -21.07
CA ASP A 460 -15.68 -14.73 -22.40
C ASP A 460 -15.90 -13.21 -22.42
N TRP A 461 -16.05 -12.63 -23.62
CA TRP A 461 -16.26 -11.18 -23.76
C TRP A 461 -17.63 -10.70 -23.27
N LYS A 462 -18.64 -11.59 -23.14
CA LYS A 462 -19.94 -11.22 -22.56
C LYS A 462 -19.79 -10.85 -21.08
N GLU A 463 -18.94 -11.57 -20.36
CA GLU A 463 -18.62 -11.30 -18.95
C GLU A 463 -17.92 -9.95 -18.75
N VAL A 464 -17.03 -9.55 -19.68
CA VAL A 464 -16.39 -8.23 -19.66
C VAL A 464 -17.41 -7.12 -19.88
N VAL A 465 -18.29 -7.26 -20.87
CA VAL A 465 -19.31 -6.25 -21.18
C VAL A 465 -20.39 -6.18 -20.09
N GLN A 466 -20.81 -7.31 -19.52
CA GLN A 466 -21.65 -7.33 -18.32
C GLN A 466 -20.97 -6.60 -17.15
N THR A 467 -19.66 -6.78 -16.96
CA THR A 467 -18.90 -6.06 -15.92
C THR A 467 -18.87 -4.55 -16.16
N VAL A 468 -18.73 -4.11 -17.42
CA VAL A 468 -18.82 -2.69 -17.81
C VAL A 468 -20.20 -2.11 -17.51
N VAL A 469 -21.27 -2.82 -17.89
CA VAL A 469 -22.68 -2.46 -17.66
C VAL A 469 -22.97 -2.34 -16.17
N ASP A 470 -22.60 -3.35 -15.38
CA ASP A 470 -22.81 -3.36 -13.92
C ASP A 470 -22.00 -2.27 -13.19
N VAL A 471 -20.81 -1.93 -13.69
CA VAL A 471 -19.99 -0.83 -13.15
C VAL A 471 -20.59 0.54 -13.48
N LEU A 472 -21.27 0.71 -14.61
CA LEU A 472 -22.03 1.94 -14.90
C LEU A 472 -23.21 2.12 -13.93
N GLU A 473 -23.97 1.06 -13.62
CA GLU A 473 -25.03 1.11 -12.58
C GLU A 473 -24.45 1.46 -11.18
N ALA A 474 -23.26 0.96 -10.86
CA ALA A 474 -22.57 1.27 -9.60
C ALA A 474 -22.13 2.74 -9.51
N LEU A 475 -21.58 3.30 -10.60
CA LEU A 475 -21.14 4.70 -10.67
C LEU A 475 -22.31 5.69 -10.63
N ASP A 476 -23.40 5.40 -11.34
CA ASP A 476 -24.67 6.13 -11.26
C ASP A 476 -25.25 6.12 -9.83
N GLY A 477 -25.31 4.95 -9.21
CA GLY A 477 -25.71 4.82 -7.81
C GLY A 477 -24.80 5.60 -6.86
N ALA A 478 -23.49 5.64 -7.11
CA ALA A 478 -22.52 6.37 -6.31
C ALA A 478 -22.63 7.90 -6.45
N GLU A 479 -22.78 8.45 -7.65
CA GLU A 479 -22.98 9.90 -7.82
C GLU A 479 -24.32 10.35 -7.22
N ARG A 480 -25.40 9.55 -7.36
CA ARG A 480 -26.66 9.78 -6.60
C ARG A 480 -26.48 9.67 -5.09
N ALA A 481 -25.52 8.87 -4.62
CA ALA A 481 -25.13 8.80 -3.23
C ALA A 481 -24.20 9.96 -2.80
N GLY A 482 -23.76 10.83 -3.71
CA GLY A 482 -22.85 11.94 -3.46
C GLY A 482 -21.38 11.53 -3.41
N TRP A 483 -20.98 10.45 -4.08
CA TRP A 483 -19.64 9.87 -4.05
C TRP A 483 -19.10 9.57 -5.45
N ARG A 484 -17.88 10.02 -5.74
CA ARG A 484 -17.15 9.70 -6.98
C ARG A 484 -16.00 8.74 -6.69
N HIS A 485 -15.75 7.78 -7.58
CA HIS A 485 -14.84 6.68 -7.29
C HIS A 485 -13.37 7.10 -7.39
N ARG A 486 -12.99 7.78 -8.47
CA ARG A 486 -11.65 8.36 -8.74
C ARG A 486 -10.49 7.39 -8.99
N ASP A 487 -10.76 6.09 -9.09
CA ASP A 487 -9.76 5.09 -9.50
C ASP A 487 -10.41 3.89 -10.20
N VAL A 488 -11.38 4.15 -11.09
CA VAL A 488 -11.93 3.10 -11.95
C VAL A 488 -10.80 2.56 -12.83
N SER A 489 -10.51 1.27 -12.70
CA SER A 489 -9.31 0.64 -13.25
C SER A 489 -9.50 -0.87 -13.40
N VAL A 490 -8.66 -1.54 -14.21
CA VAL A 490 -8.81 -2.99 -14.46
C VAL A 490 -8.71 -3.87 -13.22
N GLY A 491 -8.17 -3.38 -12.11
CA GLY A 491 -8.08 -4.12 -10.83
C GLY A 491 -9.24 -3.86 -9.89
N ASN A 492 -9.74 -2.63 -9.93
CA ASN A 492 -10.86 -2.18 -9.10
C ASN A 492 -12.22 -2.61 -9.68
N MET A 493 -12.23 -3.02 -10.95
CA MET A 493 -13.32 -3.76 -11.59
C MET A 493 -13.10 -5.29 -11.46
N MET A 494 -14.05 -5.96 -10.83
CA MET A 494 -14.07 -7.41 -10.62
C MET A 494 -15.31 -8.08 -11.22
N ILE A 495 -15.25 -9.40 -11.35
CA ILE A 495 -16.31 -10.32 -11.79
C ILE A 495 -16.72 -11.17 -10.59
N LEU A 496 -17.96 -11.08 -10.14
CA LEU A 496 -18.55 -11.89 -9.09
C LEU A 496 -19.74 -12.67 -9.63
N ASN A 497 -19.66 -14.00 -9.65
CA ASN A 497 -20.72 -14.90 -10.17
C ASN A 497 -21.20 -14.56 -11.61
N GLY A 498 -20.37 -13.91 -12.43
CA GLY A 498 -20.70 -13.48 -13.79
C GLY A 498 -21.33 -12.08 -13.91
N ARG A 499 -21.46 -11.34 -12.79
CA ARG A 499 -21.79 -9.90 -12.74
C ARG A 499 -20.53 -9.09 -12.39
N GLY A 500 -20.55 -7.80 -12.65
CA GLY A 500 -19.52 -6.86 -12.20
C GLY A 500 -19.54 -6.61 -10.69
N LEU A 501 -18.42 -6.12 -10.18
CA LEU A 501 -18.23 -5.70 -8.78
C LEU A 501 -17.16 -4.60 -8.72
N LEU A 502 -17.49 -3.44 -8.16
CA LEU A 502 -16.62 -2.27 -8.04
C LEU A 502 -16.05 -2.14 -6.62
N ILE A 503 -14.72 -2.12 -6.51
CA ILE A 503 -13.97 -2.17 -5.24
C ILE A 503 -12.94 -1.04 -5.13
N ASP A 504 -12.34 -0.90 -3.94
CA ASP A 504 -11.27 0.08 -3.64
C ASP A 504 -11.75 1.55 -3.63
N TRP A 505 -12.71 1.83 -2.74
CA TRP A 505 -13.35 3.13 -2.55
C TRP A 505 -12.48 4.10 -1.71
N ASP A 506 -11.16 3.89 -1.66
CA ASP A 506 -10.25 4.60 -0.76
C ASP A 506 -9.67 5.92 -1.31
N ALA A 507 -9.88 6.15 -2.60
CA ALA A 507 -9.65 7.41 -3.30
C ALA A 507 -10.88 8.34 -3.26
N SER A 508 -12.06 7.77 -2.99
CA SER A 508 -13.36 8.36 -3.28
C SER A 508 -13.67 9.60 -2.43
N GLN A 509 -14.37 10.56 -3.05
CA GLN A 509 -14.57 11.89 -2.47
C GLN A 509 -15.92 12.49 -2.91
N LYS A 510 -16.52 13.35 -2.06
CA LYS A 510 -17.77 14.04 -2.35
C LYS A 510 -17.56 15.22 -3.32
N PRO A 511 -18.54 15.56 -4.20
CA PRO A 511 -18.43 16.67 -5.15
C PRO A 511 -18.12 18.03 -4.50
N GLU A 512 -18.51 18.21 -3.23
CA GLU A 512 -18.27 19.41 -2.41
C GLU A 512 -16.83 19.51 -1.86
N ASP A 513 -16.19 18.36 -1.56
CA ASP A 513 -14.79 18.29 -1.15
C ASP A 513 -13.80 18.29 -2.35
N MET A 514 -14.32 18.10 -3.56
CA MET A 514 -13.52 18.11 -4.80
C MET A 514 -12.91 19.49 -5.05
N ASN A 515 -11.59 19.52 -5.24
CA ASN A 515 -10.85 20.72 -5.64
C ASN A 515 -10.87 21.92 -4.67
N CYS A 516 -11.39 21.80 -3.44
CA CYS A 516 -11.54 22.95 -2.52
C CYS A 516 -10.28 23.81 -2.42
N GLU A 517 -10.46 25.10 -2.68
CA GLU A 517 -9.43 26.13 -2.72
C GLU A 517 -8.63 26.18 -1.41
N ASN A 518 -7.31 26.03 -1.54
CA ASN A 518 -6.33 26.29 -0.50
C ASN A 518 -4.97 26.44 -1.18
N GLU A 519 -4.25 27.52 -0.88
CA GLU A 519 -3.05 27.91 -1.62
C GLU A 519 -1.86 26.95 -1.41
N ALA A 520 -1.87 26.15 -0.33
CA ALA A 520 -0.87 25.11 -0.06
C ALA A 520 -1.18 23.75 -0.74
N ARG A 521 -2.03 23.73 -1.77
CA ARG A 521 -2.55 22.48 -2.35
C ARG A 521 -1.53 21.79 -3.29
N LEU A 522 -1.15 20.59 -2.90
CA LEU A 522 -0.64 19.55 -3.81
C LEU A 522 -1.71 19.16 -4.86
N PRO A 523 -1.42 19.29 -6.17
CA PRO A 523 -2.29 18.83 -7.25
C PRO A 523 -2.73 17.38 -7.09
N ASP A 524 -4.05 17.17 -7.13
CA ASP A 524 -4.68 15.91 -6.75
C ASP A 524 -4.89 15.02 -7.97
N LEU A 525 -3.78 14.56 -8.55
CA LEU A 525 -3.72 13.46 -9.51
C LEU A 525 -3.90 12.11 -8.77
N THR A 526 -5.00 11.94 -8.04
CA THR A 526 -5.38 10.63 -7.47
C THR A 526 -6.07 9.78 -8.55
N GLY A 527 -5.83 8.47 -8.53
CA GLY A 527 -6.27 7.52 -9.57
C GLY A 527 -5.10 6.98 -10.42
N THR A 528 -5.37 5.90 -11.15
CA THR A 528 -4.36 5.17 -11.92
C THR A 528 -4.16 5.77 -13.31
N TRP A 529 -2.93 6.24 -13.58
CA TRP A 529 -2.52 6.98 -14.79
C TRP A 529 -3.08 6.45 -16.11
N GLN A 530 -2.97 5.15 -16.35
CA GLN A 530 -3.39 4.48 -17.58
C GLN A 530 -4.89 4.68 -17.86
N PHE A 531 -5.72 4.71 -16.82
CA PHE A 531 -7.18 4.75 -16.91
C PHE A 531 -7.77 6.14 -16.67
N MET A 532 -7.04 7.01 -15.95
CA MET A 532 -7.37 8.42 -15.73
C MET A 532 -7.78 9.15 -17.02
N SER A 533 -8.76 10.04 -16.89
CA SER A 533 -9.35 10.76 -18.01
C SER A 533 -8.38 11.69 -18.73
N THR A 534 -8.65 11.93 -20.00
CA THR A 534 -7.85 12.78 -20.88
C THR A 534 -7.79 14.21 -20.36
N SER A 535 -8.91 14.75 -19.83
CA SER A 535 -8.94 16.05 -19.18
C SER A 535 -8.06 16.10 -17.93
N ARG A 536 -8.09 15.06 -17.08
CA ARG A 536 -7.29 14.99 -15.85
C ARG A 536 -5.79 14.79 -16.09
N LEU A 537 -5.42 14.23 -17.24
CA LEU A 537 -4.04 14.05 -17.68
C LEU A 537 -3.47 15.29 -18.39
N LEU A 538 -4.31 16.10 -19.04
CA LEU A 538 -3.89 17.34 -19.70
C LEU A 538 -3.75 18.52 -18.72
N ASP A 539 -4.57 18.55 -17.66
CA ASP A 539 -4.47 19.53 -16.58
C ASP A 539 -4.43 18.83 -15.20
N VAL A 540 -3.33 19.02 -14.49
CA VAL A 540 -3.07 18.46 -13.16
C VAL A 540 -4.00 19.01 -12.07
N ASN A 541 -4.63 20.17 -12.34
CA ASN A 541 -5.54 20.86 -11.44
C ASN A 541 -7.02 20.60 -11.75
N ALA A 542 -7.34 19.96 -12.89
CA ALA A 542 -8.71 19.74 -13.33
C ALA A 542 -9.55 19.03 -12.25
N ARG A 543 -10.82 19.42 -12.15
CA ARG A 543 -11.78 18.75 -11.24
C ARG A 543 -12.00 17.31 -11.71
N HIS A 544 -12.32 16.43 -10.77
CA HIS A 544 -12.84 15.10 -11.07
C HIS A 544 -14.36 15.11 -10.93
N ASP A 545 -15.05 14.96 -12.04
CA ASP A 545 -16.51 14.85 -12.15
C ASP A 545 -16.91 13.42 -12.53
N ALA A 546 -18.19 13.04 -12.40
CA ALA A 546 -18.63 11.66 -12.64
C ALA A 546 -18.24 11.14 -14.05
N VAL A 547 -18.21 12.06 -15.03
CA VAL A 547 -17.74 11.84 -16.40
C VAL A 547 -16.30 11.32 -16.49
N ASP A 548 -15.44 11.59 -15.50
CA ASP A 548 -14.06 11.10 -15.44
C ASP A 548 -14.00 9.62 -15.03
N ASP A 549 -14.91 9.16 -14.17
CA ASP A 549 -15.07 7.74 -13.83
C ASP A 549 -15.69 6.97 -15.02
N ILE A 550 -16.67 7.56 -15.72
CA ILE A 550 -17.25 7.00 -16.97
C ILE A 550 -16.16 6.86 -18.06
N GLU A 551 -15.38 7.92 -18.31
CA GLU A 551 -14.27 7.88 -19.27
C GLU A 551 -13.22 6.81 -18.89
N SER A 552 -13.00 6.58 -17.59
CA SER A 552 -12.10 5.53 -17.12
C SER A 552 -12.61 4.11 -17.43
N VAL A 553 -13.93 3.87 -17.45
CA VAL A 553 -14.53 2.59 -17.92
C VAL A 553 -14.21 2.33 -19.40
N PHE A 554 -14.28 3.36 -20.25
CA PHE A 554 -13.86 3.25 -21.66
C PHE A 554 -12.37 2.90 -21.79
N TRP A 555 -11.48 3.58 -21.05
CA TRP A 555 -10.05 3.26 -21.07
C TRP A 555 -9.77 1.84 -20.58
N VAL A 556 -10.52 1.33 -19.60
CA VAL A 556 -10.46 -0.07 -19.15
C VAL A 556 -10.82 -1.02 -20.28
N LEU A 557 -11.96 -0.85 -20.94
CA LEU A 557 -12.41 -1.76 -22.01
C LEU A 557 -11.46 -1.75 -23.23
N LEU A 558 -10.96 -0.57 -23.62
CA LEU A 558 -10.01 -0.44 -24.71
C LEU A 558 -8.66 -1.12 -24.39
N TRP A 559 -8.17 -0.97 -23.15
CA TRP A 559 -6.95 -1.65 -22.72
C TRP A 559 -7.11 -3.17 -22.71
N LEU A 560 -8.23 -3.69 -22.20
CA LEU A 560 -8.54 -5.12 -22.26
C LEU A 560 -8.56 -5.62 -23.71
N THR A 561 -9.21 -4.87 -24.61
CA THR A 561 -9.29 -5.22 -26.03
C THR A 561 -7.90 -5.31 -26.67
N LEU A 562 -7.04 -4.30 -26.48
CA LEU A 562 -5.68 -4.31 -27.03
C LEU A 562 -4.78 -5.41 -26.45
N ASN A 563 -5.04 -5.92 -25.23
CA ASN A 563 -4.21 -6.97 -24.62
C ASN A 563 -4.75 -8.39 -24.86
N TYR A 564 -6.06 -8.56 -25.10
CA TYR A 564 -6.73 -9.87 -25.09
C TYR A 564 -7.66 -10.16 -26.29
N SER A 565 -7.92 -9.21 -27.20
CA SER A 565 -8.78 -9.44 -28.37
C SER A 565 -8.00 -9.94 -29.58
N ARG A 566 -8.68 -10.55 -30.54
CA ARG A 566 -8.07 -10.82 -31.85
C ARG A 566 -7.89 -9.50 -32.61
N HIS A 567 -6.68 -9.26 -33.13
CA HIS A 567 -6.37 -8.12 -33.99
C HIS A 567 -5.11 -8.37 -34.84
N PRO A 568 -4.94 -7.69 -36.00
CA PRO A 568 -3.80 -7.88 -36.89
C PRO A 568 -2.54 -7.08 -36.49
N LEU A 569 -2.49 -6.48 -35.30
CA LEU A 569 -1.33 -5.71 -34.85
C LEU A 569 -0.10 -6.61 -34.65
N SER A 570 1.04 -6.24 -35.23
CA SER A 570 2.31 -6.86 -34.86
C SER A 570 2.70 -6.46 -33.43
N PRO A 571 3.38 -7.33 -32.64
CA PRO A 571 3.73 -7.04 -31.25
C PRO A 571 4.48 -5.72 -31.02
N ARG A 572 5.28 -5.26 -32.00
CA ARG A 572 5.93 -3.93 -31.96
C ARG A 572 4.93 -2.78 -32.13
N LYS A 573 3.93 -2.90 -33.02
CA LYS A 573 2.85 -1.90 -33.13
C LYS A 573 2.02 -1.86 -31.85
N LEU A 574 1.61 -3.02 -31.33
CA LEU A 574 0.84 -3.11 -30.09
C LEU A 574 1.58 -2.46 -28.91
N ARG A 575 2.87 -2.78 -28.70
CA ARG A 575 3.67 -2.10 -27.66
C ARG A 575 3.70 -0.58 -27.84
N ASN A 576 3.92 -0.10 -29.07
CA ASN A 576 3.99 1.33 -29.33
C ASN A 576 2.66 2.03 -28.99
N TYR A 577 1.51 1.43 -29.35
CA TYR A 577 0.20 1.97 -28.99
C TYR A 577 -0.06 1.95 -27.49
N LEU A 578 0.23 0.84 -26.79
CA LEU A 578 0.10 0.75 -25.33
C LEU A 578 0.98 1.81 -24.65
N GLN A 579 2.23 1.95 -25.08
CA GLN A 579 3.14 2.95 -24.53
C GLN A 579 2.68 4.39 -24.81
N GLN A 580 2.14 4.68 -25.99
CA GLN A 580 1.69 6.03 -26.37
C GLN A 580 0.38 6.43 -25.71
N VAL A 581 -0.62 5.54 -25.67
CA VAL A 581 -1.98 5.86 -25.20
C VAL A 581 -2.12 5.72 -23.69
N PHE A 582 -1.43 4.76 -23.06
CA PHE A 582 -1.61 4.42 -21.64
C PHE A 582 -0.41 4.80 -20.75
N ASP A 583 0.83 4.62 -21.22
CA ASP A 583 2.03 4.85 -20.37
C ASP A 583 2.73 6.20 -20.61
N SER A 584 2.32 6.97 -21.63
CA SER A 584 3.03 8.19 -22.06
C SER A 584 2.72 9.39 -21.16
N TYR A 585 3.77 10.06 -20.69
CA TYR A 585 3.68 11.25 -19.87
C TYR A 585 4.92 12.14 -20.01
N VAL A 586 4.82 13.40 -19.58
CA VAL A 586 5.89 14.41 -19.48
C VAL A 586 5.83 15.04 -18.08
N LEU A 587 6.95 15.56 -17.56
CA LEU A 587 6.90 16.41 -16.34
C LEU A 587 6.77 17.88 -16.73
N ASP A 588 5.93 18.63 -16.02
CA ASP A 588 5.93 20.09 -16.08
C ASP A 588 7.06 20.70 -15.21
N ASP A 589 7.20 22.03 -15.25
CA ASP A 589 8.23 22.80 -14.53
C ASP A 589 8.07 22.74 -13.00
N ASP A 590 6.91 22.31 -12.50
CA ASP A 590 6.64 22.07 -11.08
C ASP A 590 6.82 20.60 -10.66
N GLY A 591 7.14 19.72 -11.61
CA GLY A 591 7.46 18.31 -11.39
C GLY A 591 6.24 17.37 -11.37
N PHE A 592 5.07 17.81 -11.83
CA PHE A 592 3.88 16.98 -11.95
C PHE A 592 3.81 16.27 -13.31
N ALA A 593 3.18 15.10 -13.33
CA ALA A 593 3.01 14.32 -14.56
C ALA A 593 1.81 14.83 -15.37
N THR A 594 2.09 15.31 -16.58
CA THR A 594 1.11 15.69 -17.61
C THR A 594 1.17 14.71 -18.78
N GLY A 595 0.09 14.60 -19.56
CA GLY A 595 -0.04 13.58 -20.60
C GLY A 595 -1.32 13.74 -21.41
N GLY A 596 -2.00 12.63 -21.72
CA GLY A 596 -3.31 12.65 -22.37
C GLY A 596 -3.31 13.07 -23.86
N GLY A 597 -2.27 13.69 -24.41
CA GLY A 597 -2.22 14.11 -25.82
C GLY A 597 -2.61 13.01 -26.83
N PRO A 598 -2.02 11.80 -26.77
CA PRO A 598 -2.42 10.68 -27.63
C PRO A 598 -3.85 10.18 -27.37
N LYS A 599 -4.33 10.23 -26.11
CA LYS A 599 -5.73 9.94 -25.77
C LYS A 599 -6.69 10.96 -26.40
N GLN A 600 -6.35 12.25 -26.37
CA GLN A 600 -7.13 13.33 -26.99
C GLN A 600 -7.16 13.22 -28.51
N ALA A 601 -6.09 12.70 -29.14
CA ALA A 601 -6.08 12.41 -30.57
C ALA A 601 -7.01 11.24 -30.93
N LEU A 602 -7.07 10.20 -30.09
CA LEU A 602 -7.96 9.03 -30.25
C LEU A 602 -9.43 9.39 -30.00
N LEU A 603 -9.73 10.17 -28.95
CA LEU A 603 -11.07 10.70 -28.68
C LEU A 603 -11.52 11.80 -29.66
N ARG A 604 -10.78 12.02 -30.76
CA ARG A 604 -11.08 12.95 -31.85
C ARG A 604 -11.00 12.33 -33.25
N SER A 605 -10.75 11.02 -33.37
CA SER A 605 -11.03 10.31 -34.62
C SER A 605 -12.51 9.94 -34.65
N ASP A 606 -13.10 9.91 -35.84
CA ASP A 606 -14.52 9.58 -36.01
C ASP A 606 -14.75 8.08 -35.68
N GLU A 607 -13.83 7.19 -36.07
CA GLU A 607 -13.78 5.80 -35.58
C GLU A 607 -12.48 5.46 -34.83
N LEU A 608 -12.52 4.42 -33.99
CA LEU A 608 -11.31 3.74 -33.49
C LEU A 608 -10.51 3.07 -34.62
N SER A 609 -11.17 2.74 -35.73
CA SER A 609 -10.57 2.08 -36.89
C SER A 609 -9.56 3.00 -37.59
N ASP A 610 -9.83 4.31 -37.68
CA ASP A 610 -8.92 5.33 -38.22
C ASP A 610 -7.62 5.41 -37.42
N TYR A 611 -7.72 5.35 -36.09
CA TYR A 611 -6.57 5.47 -35.20
C TYR A 611 -5.69 4.20 -35.23
N PHE A 612 -6.29 3.04 -34.99
CA PHE A 612 -5.54 1.78 -34.84
C PHE A 612 -5.33 1.01 -36.15
N HIS A 613 -6.05 1.35 -37.21
CA HIS A 613 -6.05 0.68 -38.51
C HIS A 613 -6.51 -0.80 -38.43
N PHE A 614 -7.43 -1.11 -37.51
CA PHE A 614 -8.17 -2.38 -37.44
C PHE A 614 -9.49 -2.23 -36.67
N SER A 615 -10.45 -3.14 -36.91
CA SER A 615 -11.71 -3.24 -36.14
C SER A 615 -11.60 -4.32 -35.06
N PRO A 616 -12.01 -4.06 -33.79
CA PRO A 616 -11.99 -5.07 -32.72
C PRO A 616 -12.74 -6.37 -33.05
N GLN A 617 -12.40 -7.45 -32.37
CA GLN A 617 -13.04 -8.76 -32.51
C GLN A 617 -13.35 -9.36 -31.13
N PRO A 618 -14.58 -9.86 -30.87
CA PRO A 618 -15.69 -10.02 -31.82
C PRO A 618 -16.34 -8.69 -32.26
N PRO A 619 -17.14 -8.68 -33.36
CA PRO A 619 -17.79 -7.45 -33.84
C PRO A 619 -18.65 -6.74 -32.79
N CYS A 620 -19.38 -7.47 -31.93
CA CYS A 620 -20.16 -6.90 -30.83
C CYS A 620 -19.29 -6.21 -29.75
N LEU A 621 -18.03 -6.63 -29.56
CA LEU A 621 -17.07 -5.87 -28.73
C LEU A 621 -16.66 -4.56 -29.41
N GLY A 622 -16.52 -4.57 -30.75
CA GLY A 622 -16.30 -3.37 -31.54
C GLY A 622 -17.47 -2.40 -31.45
N GLU A 623 -18.70 -2.89 -31.53
CA GLU A 623 -19.95 -2.13 -31.38
C GLU A 623 -20.04 -1.42 -30.01
N VAL A 624 -19.83 -2.16 -28.91
CA VAL A 624 -19.74 -1.60 -27.54
C VAL A 624 -18.63 -0.55 -27.42
N LEU A 625 -17.46 -0.81 -27.99
CA LEU A 625 -16.34 0.13 -27.98
C LEU A 625 -16.65 1.40 -28.78
N SER A 626 -17.32 1.30 -29.93
CA SER A 626 -17.72 2.45 -30.74
C SER A 626 -18.74 3.31 -30.01
N HIS A 627 -19.75 2.71 -29.35
CA HIS A 627 -20.71 3.43 -28.51
C HIS A 627 -19.99 4.22 -27.41
N LEU A 628 -19.11 3.58 -26.64
CA LEU A 628 -18.34 4.25 -25.58
C LEU A 628 -17.37 5.32 -26.12
N HIS A 629 -16.68 5.05 -27.23
CA HIS A 629 -15.74 5.99 -27.87
C HIS A 629 -16.45 7.27 -28.33
N HIS A 630 -17.63 7.16 -28.95
CA HIS A 630 -18.41 8.33 -29.37
C HIS A 630 -18.88 9.15 -28.17
N GLN A 631 -19.50 8.50 -27.17
CA GLN A 631 -20.03 9.21 -25.99
C GLN A 631 -18.93 9.92 -25.19
N VAL A 632 -17.78 9.26 -24.96
CA VAL A 632 -16.63 9.88 -24.29
C VAL A 632 -15.93 10.93 -25.17
N GLY A 633 -15.95 10.75 -26.50
CA GLY A 633 -15.36 11.66 -27.49
C GLY A 633 -16.03 13.04 -27.55
N LEU A 634 -17.35 13.10 -27.33
CA LEU A 634 -18.12 14.36 -27.30
C LEU A 634 -17.47 15.41 -26.39
N ARG A 635 -16.95 15.01 -25.22
CA ARG A 635 -16.26 15.89 -24.26
C ARG A 635 -15.07 16.68 -24.86
N TYR A 636 -14.46 16.20 -25.94
CA TYR A 636 -13.22 16.74 -26.51
C TYR A 636 -13.36 17.29 -27.94
N TYR A 637 -14.56 17.24 -28.53
CA TYR A 637 -14.84 17.68 -29.89
C TYR A 637 -16.10 18.58 -30.00
N PRO A 638 -16.11 19.78 -29.36
CA PRO A 638 -17.18 20.75 -29.57
C PRO A 638 -17.19 21.33 -30.99
N PRO A 639 -18.37 21.68 -31.55
CA PRO A 639 -18.49 22.37 -32.83
C PRO A 639 -17.60 23.62 -32.92
N LYS A 640 -16.90 23.78 -34.04
CA LYS A 640 -15.91 24.85 -34.24
C LYS A 640 -16.59 26.09 -34.81
N LYS A 641 -16.60 27.19 -34.04
CA LYS A 641 -17.20 28.47 -34.45
C LYS A 641 -16.62 28.93 -35.80
N PRO A 642 -17.45 29.20 -36.84
CA PRO A 642 -16.97 29.44 -38.19
C PRO A 642 -16.23 30.77 -38.33
N TYR A 643 -15.14 30.79 -39.12
CA TYR A 643 -14.44 32.03 -39.46
C TYR A 643 -15.22 32.84 -40.50
N VAL A 644 -16.09 33.71 -40.00
CA VAL A 644 -17.04 34.51 -40.80
C VAL A 644 -16.49 35.86 -41.28
N ALA A 645 -15.34 36.33 -40.76
CA ALA A 645 -14.86 37.69 -41.02
C ALA A 645 -14.58 38.00 -42.51
N SER A 646 -14.06 37.03 -43.28
CA SER A 646 -13.81 37.18 -44.72
C SER A 646 -15.01 36.84 -45.61
N LYS A 647 -16.19 36.55 -45.04
CA LYS A 647 -17.40 36.11 -45.78
C LYS A 647 -18.38 37.26 -46.02
N SER A 648 -19.21 37.15 -47.06
CA SER A 648 -20.31 38.09 -47.35
C SER A 648 -21.39 38.04 -46.25
N PRO A 649 -22.15 39.13 -45.98
CA PRO A 649 -23.09 39.18 -44.86
C PRO A 649 -24.14 38.06 -44.83
N GLU A 650 -24.56 37.57 -45.99
CA GLU A 650 -25.48 36.43 -46.15
C GLU A 650 -24.82 35.11 -45.73
N VAL A 651 -23.62 34.81 -46.24
CA VAL A 651 -22.84 33.62 -45.84
C VAL A 651 -22.51 33.67 -44.35
N ARG A 652 -22.22 34.84 -43.77
CA ARG A 652 -22.05 34.99 -42.31
C ARG A 652 -23.29 34.52 -41.55
N ARG A 653 -24.49 34.94 -41.96
CA ARG A 653 -25.76 34.54 -41.33
C ARG A 653 -26.03 33.04 -41.46
N LEU A 654 -25.82 32.47 -42.65
CA LEU A 654 -26.04 31.04 -42.89
C LEU A 654 -25.07 30.16 -42.08
N GLN A 655 -23.78 30.48 -42.07
CA GLN A 655 -22.79 29.73 -41.29
C GLN A 655 -22.99 29.89 -39.78
N GLN A 656 -23.37 31.08 -39.31
CA GLN A 656 -23.69 31.31 -37.89
C GLN A 656 -24.94 30.52 -37.47
N LYS A 657 -26.00 30.48 -38.29
CA LYS A 657 -27.20 29.68 -38.02
C LYS A 657 -26.91 28.18 -37.98
N HIS A 658 -26.12 27.66 -38.93
CA HIS A 658 -25.70 26.25 -38.95
C HIS A 658 -24.94 25.88 -37.67
N TYR A 659 -23.98 26.70 -37.27
CA TYR A 659 -23.23 26.54 -36.04
C TYR A 659 -24.12 26.58 -34.77
N GLU A 660 -25.15 27.44 -34.75
CA GLU A 660 -26.14 27.50 -33.67
C GLU A 660 -27.15 26.34 -33.67
N GLU A 661 -27.20 25.53 -34.73
CA GLU A 661 -28.00 24.31 -34.83
C GLU A 661 -27.14 23.09 -34.44
N GLU A 662 -25.91 23.00 -34.96
CA GLU A 662 -24.89 22.03 -34.53
C GLU A 662 -24.61 22.10 -33.03
N LEU A 663 -24.45 23.31 -32.48
CA LEU A 663 -24.13 23.50 -31.05
C LEU A 663 -25.25 23.00 -30.13
N LYS A 664 -26.53 23.13 -30.52
CA LYS A 664 -27.68 22.66 -29.72
C LYS A 664 -27.80 21.14 -29.75
N ILE A 665 -27.50 20.51 -30.88
CA ILE A 665 -27.42 19.05 -30.99
C ILE A 665 -26.29 18.55 -30.09
N TYR A 666 -25.10 19.12 -30.23
CA TYR A 666 -23.94 18.80 -29.40
C TYR A 666 -24.21 19.00 -27.89
N GLU A 667 -24.86 20.08 -27.48
CA GLU A 667 -25.18 20.32 -26.06
C GLU A 667 -26.14 19.26 -25.50
N ALA A 668 -27.13 18.80 -26.29
CA ALA A 668 -28.07 17.75 -25.89
C ALA A 668 -27.44 16.34 -25.90
N GLU A 669 -26.65 16.02 -26.92
CA GLU A 669 -25.87 14.77 -27.00
C GLU A 669 -24.86 14.70 -25.86
N LYS A 670 -24.10 15.79 -25.62
CA LYS A 670 -23.17 15.89 -24.50
C LYS A 670 -23.89 15.69 -23.17
N ALA A 671 -24.99 16.39 -22.90
CA ALA A 671 -25.74 16.22 -21.66
C ALA A 671 -26.22 14.77 -21.44
N SER A 672 -26.50 14.05 -22.53
CA SER A 672 -26.82 12.61 -22.48
C SER A 672 -25.58 11.74 -22.21
N SER A 673 -24.42 12.08 -22.79
CA SER A 673 -23.15 11.37 -22.55
C SER A 673 -22.59 11.50 -21.13
N GLU A 674 -23.08 12.48 -20.37
CA GLU A 674 -22.71 12.68 -18.96
C GLU A 674 -23.52 11.77 -18.01
N ASP A 675 -24.56 11.08 -18.51
CA ASP A 675 -25.35 10.08 -17.77
C ASP A 675 -24.85 8.64 -18.03
N ALA A 676 -24.38 7.98 -16.97
CA ALA A 676 -23.96 6.58 -17.02
C ALA A 676 -25.12 5.61 -17.37
N MET A 677 -26.38 5.95 -17.03
CA MET A 677 -27.54 5.12 -17.34
C MET A 677 -28.01 5.27 -18.79
N PHE A 678 -27.81 6.44 -19.40
CA PHE A 678 -27.94 6.58 -20.86
C PHE A 678 -26.94 5.67 -21.58
N ILE A 679 -25.66 5.71 -21.20
CA ILE A 679 -24.63 4.82 -21.78
C ILE A 679 -24.97 3.35 -21.55
N HIS A 680 -25.36 2.97 -20.33
CA HIS A 680 -25.85 1.62 -20.01
C HIS A 680 -26.97 1.17 -20.97
N SER A 681 -27.95 2.03 -21.25
CA SER A 681 -29.05 1.74 -22.17
C SER A 681 -28.61 1.50 -23.63
N LEU A 682 -27.50 2.09 -24.06
CA LEU A 682 -26.89 1.85 -25.39
C LEU A 682 -26.09 0.54 -25.45
N LEU A 683 -25.68 -0.02 -24.32
CA LEU A 683 -24.90 -1.27 -24.26
C LEU A 683 -25.77 -2.51 -24.04
N MET A 684 -26.90 -2.37 -23.35
CA MET A 684 -27.80 -3.49 -23.03
C MET A 684 -28.31 -4.27 -24.26
N PRO A 685 -28.78 -3.66 -25.36
CA PRO A 685 -29.19 -4.41 -26.55
C PRO A 685 -28.06 -5.25 -27.14
N VAL A 686 -26.84 -4.69 -27.20
CA VAL A 686 -25.65 -5.41 -27.71
C VAL A 686 -25.26 -6.56 -26.77
N LEU A 687 -25.46 -6.39 -25.46
CA LEU A 687 -25.20 -7.43 -24.47
C LEU A 687 -26.23 -8.56 -24.53
N GLU A 688 -27.51 -8.26 -24.73
CA GLU A 688 -28.63 -9.21 -24.70
C GLU A 688 -28.88 -9.93 -26.03
N GLU A 689 -28.95 -9.19 -27.15
CA GLU A 689 -29.40 -9.71 -28.45
C GLU A 689 -28.28 -10.39 -29.26
N GLN A 690 -27.02 -9.97 -29.09
CA GLN A 690 -25.90 -10.50 -29.89
C GLN A 690 -25.44 -11.89 -29.43
N ALA A 691 -25.05 -12.73 -30.39
CA ALA A 691 -24.47 -14.05 -30.15
C ALA A 691 -22.97 -13.94 -29.78
N TRP A 692 -22.68 -13.72 -28.49
CA TRP A 692 -21.31 -13.66 -27.97
C TRP A 692 -20.56 -14.98 -28.15
N PRO A 693 -19.35 -14.99 -28.77
CA PRO A 693 -18.60 -16.22 -28.97
C PRO A 693 -17.90 -16.69 -27.69
N THR A 694 -17.78 -18.01 -27.54
CA THR A 694 -17.24 -18.68 -26.35
C THR A 694 -15.71 -18.79 -26.31
N TYR A 695 -14.97 -18.05 -27.16
CA TYR A 695 -13.51 -17.97 -27.05
C TYR A 695 -13.10 -16.86 -26.07
N GLY A 696 -12.27 -17.24 -25.09
CA GLY A 696 -11.79 -16.37 -24.03
C GLY A 696 -10.60 -15.48 -24.44
N PRO A 697 -9.88 -14.89 -23.46
CA PRO A 697 -8.79 -13.93 -23.71
C PRO A 697 -7.62 -14.54 -24.50
N GLU A 698 -7.18 -13.85 -25.56
CA GLU A 698 -6.01 -14.21 -26.36
C GLU A 698 -4.84 -13.26 -26.08
N SER A 699 -3.92 -13.69 -25.21
CA SER A 699 -2.78 -12.88 -24.75
C SER A 699 -1.70 -12.72 -25.84
N HIS A 700 -1.36 -11.48 -26.19
CA HIS A 700 -0.31 -11.17 -27.18
C HIS A 700 1.09 -11.08 -26.57
N PRO A 701 2.06 -11.93 -26.98
CA PRO A 701 3.44 -11.85 -26.47
C PRO A 701 4.20 -10.66 -27.07
N LEU A 702 4.71 -9.77 -26.21
CA LEU A 702 5.49 -8.59 -26.61
C LEU A 702 7.01 -8.88 -26.54
N PRO A 703 7.80 -8.63 -27.60
CA PRO A 703 9.21 -9.05 -27.67
C PRO A 703 10.13 -8.30 -26.68
N PRO A 704 11.22 -8.91 -26.17
CA PRO A 704 12.19 -8.23 -25.31
C PRO A 704 12.82 -6.98 -25.99
N VAL A 705 13.24 -6.01 -25.18
CA VAL A 705 13.96 -4.81 -25.66
C VAL A 705 15.45 -5.10 -25.69
N HIS A 706 15.99 -5.36 -26.89
CA HIS A 706 17.42 -5.67 -27.09
C HIS A 706 18.26 -4.51 -27.63
N ASP A 707 17.64 -3.38 -28.00
CA ASP A 707 18.34 -2.25 -28.62
C ASP A 707 18.94 -1.29 -27.58
N GLY A 708 20.28 -1.30 -27.48
CA GLY A 708 21.08 -0.25 -26.87
C GLY A 708 22.41 -0.09 -27.63
N PRO A 709 23.20 0.96 -27.36
CA PRO A 709 22.98 2.02 -26.38
C PRO A 709 22.76 3.41 -27.02
N GLN A 710 21.71 4.13 -26.57
CA GLN A 710 21.71 5.59 -26.58
C GLN A 710 21.15 6.10 -25.26
N ILE A 711 21.94 6.93 -24.56
CA ILE A 711 21.56 7.48 -23.27
C ILE A 711 20.52 8.58 -23.49
N ARG A 712 19.27 8.27 -23.14
CA ARG A 712 18.24 9.25 -22.77
C ARG A 712 17.48 8.69 -21.58
N GLU A 713 17.41 9.44 -20.49
CA GLU A 713 16.62 9.09 -19.31
C GLU A 713 15.15 8.86 -19.71
N ARG A 714 14.49 7.89 -19.06
CA ARG A 714 13.10 7.53 -19.37
C ARG A 714 12.26 7.28 -18.12
N SER A 715 11.20 8.08 -18.01
CA SER A 715 9.91 7.81 -17.38
C SER A 715 9.89 7.14 -16.00
N LYS A 716 9.61 7.99 -15.02
CA LYS A 716 9.33 7.73 -13.61
C LYS A 716 7.88 7.19 -13.47
N ASN A 717 7.62 6.34 -12.47
CA ASN A 717 6.39 5.54 -12.39
C ASN A 717 5.07 6.32 -12.12
N ARG A 718 3.94 5.72 -12.55
CA ARG A 718 2.72 5.57 -11.70
C ARG A 718 1.70 4.51 -12.20
N SER A 719 1.93 3.23 -11.94
CA SER A 719 0.87 2.18 -12.00
C SER A 719 1.32 0.82 -11.42
N SER A 720 0.77 0.41 -10.28
CA SER A 720 0.89 -0.97 -9.77
C SER A 720 -0.23 -1.37 -8.78
N PHE A 721 -1.47 -0.91 -9.01
CA PHE A 721 -2.64 -1.37 -8.24
C PHE A 721 -2.97 -2.85 -8.50
N PHE A 722 -2.85 -3.26 -9.75
CA PHE A 722 -3.40 -4.50 -10.30
C PHE A 722 -2.87 -5.83 -9.74
N ARG A 723 -1.74 -5.84 -9.03
CA ARG A 723 -1.11 -7.11 -8.65
C ARG A 723 -1.62 -7.69 -7.32
N ALA A 724 -2.03 -6.83 -6.38
CA ALA A 724 -2.51 -7.27 -5.08
C ALA A 724 -3.82 -8.07 -5.19
N GLN A 725 -4.73 -7.62 -6.05
CA GLN A 725 -6.06 -8.20 -6.24
C GLN A 725 -6.07 -9.55 -6.99
N GLU A 726 -4.92 -10.02 -7.52
CA GLU A 726 -4.82 -11.31 -8.24
C GLU A 726 -5.28 -12.51 -7.40
N ILE A 727 -5.24 -12.31 -6.08
CA ILE A 727 -5.79 -13.11 -5.00
C ILE A 727 -7.21 -13.63 -5.32
N ALA A 728 -8.28 -12.85 -5.10
CA ALA A 728 -9.62 -13.38 -4.79
C ALA A 728 -10.19 -14.39 -5.82
N ARG A 729 -10.00 -15.71 -5.59
CA ARG A 729 -10.46 -16.78 -6.50
C ARG A 729 -10.94 -18.05 -5.81
N TYR A 730 -12.04 -18.59 -6.32
CA TYR A 730 -12.79 -19.75 -5.83
C TYR A 730 -12.03 -21.08 -5.97
N GLY A 731 -12.46 -22.10 -5.22
CA GLY A 731 -12.12 -23.50 -5.50
C GLY A 731 -13.37 -24.35 -5.64
N ASN A 732 -13.28 -25.50 -6.33
CA ASN A 732 -14.29 -26.55 -6.20
C ASN A 732 -13.77 -27.96 -6.58
N ASN A 733 -14.34 -28.96 -5.91
CA ASN A 733 -14.42 -30.40 -6.22
C ASN A 733 -13.16 -31.28 -6.50
N LYS A 734 -13.19 -32.43 -5.81
CA LYS A 734 -12.37 -33.68 -5.93
C LYS A 734 -13.33 -34.82 -6.40
N PRO A 735 -12.97 -36.13 -6.63
CA PRO A 735 -11.85 -36.87 -6.01
C PRO A 735 -11.16 -38.01 -6.85
N THR A 736 -10.26 -38.75 -6.18
CA THR A 736 -9.68 -40.09 -6.53
C THR A 736 -8.67 -40.17 -7.69
N LYS A 737 -7.65 -41.06 -7.69
CA LYS A 737 -7.11 -41.96 -6.63
C LYS A 737 -5.60 -42.20 -6.86
N ALA A 738 -4.88 -42.64 -5.82
CA ALA A 738 -3.44 -42.95 -5.83
C ALA A 738 -3.17 -44.40 -6.38
N PRO A 739 -1.92 -44.95 -6.49
CA PRO A 739 -1.00 -45.08 -5.35
C PRO A 739 0.55 -45.15 -5.57
N SER A 740 1.24 -45.02 -4.43
CA SER A 740 2.39 -45.82 -3.93
C SER A 740 3.86 -45.62 -4.37
N LEU A 741 4.71 -46.09 -3.46
CA LEU A 741 6.16 -46.39 -3.51
C LEU A 741 7.15 -45.20 -3.44
N GLY A 742 7.96 -45.08 -2.39
CA GLY A 742 7.95 -45.83 -1.12
C GLY A 742 9.20 -45.66 -0.23
N MET A 743 9.06 -46.12 1.03
CA MET A 743 10.12 -46.39 2.02
C MET A 743 10.97 -45.17 2.48
N ALA A 744 10.84 -44.70 3.72
CA ALA A 744 11.53 -45.22 4.94
C ALA A 744 12.78 -44.37 5.29
N ARG A 745 13.18 -44.12 6.55
CA ARG A 745 12.67 -44.47 7.90
C ARG A 745 13.26 -43.42 8.91
N VAL A 746 12.55 -42.92 9.95
CA VAL A 746 12.58 -43.41 11.37
C VAL A 746 14.02 -43.47 11.91
N LYS A 747 14.53 -42.70 12.89
CA LYS A 747 14.15 -42.29 14.28
C LYS A 747 15.19 -41.25 14.81
N ILE A 748 15.19 -40.58 15.98
CA ILE A 748 14.33 -40.41 17.19
C ILE A 748 14.64 -38.99 17.79
N ARG A 749 13.64 -38.14 18.11
CA ARG A 749 13.13 -37.75 19.46
C ARG A 749 14.14 -37.31 20.57
N ARG A 750 13.82 -36.14 21.15
CA ARG A 750 13.77 -35.79 22.61
C ARG A 750 15.10 -35.75 23.39
N THR A 751 15.21 -35.06 24.53
CA THR A 751 14.31 -34.17 25.32
C THR A 751 15.19 -33.03 25.88
N GLY A 752 14.74 -31.81 26.12
CA GLY A 752 13.84 -31.37 27.20
C GLY A 752 14.42 -30.02 27.71
N GLU A 753 13.64 -28.94 27.76
CA GLU A 753 12.92 -28.49 28.98
C GLU A 753 13.89 -27.93 30.05
N SER A 754 14.09 -26.61 30.11
CA SER A 754 13.25 -25.64 30.89
C SER A 754 14.02 -25.19 32.17
N LEU A 755 13.73 -24.14 32.95
CA LEU A 755 12.61 -23.18 33.12
C LEU A 755 13.18 -21.77 33.50
N ASN A 756 12.40 -20.70 33.26
CA ASN A 756 12.13 -19.51 34.12
C ASN A 756 13.24 -18.66 34.80
N ALA A 757 13.00 -17.42 35.28
CA ALA A 757 12.08 -16.32 34.89
C ALA A 757 12.32 -15.06 35.78
N ARG A 758 11.82 -13.88 35.34
CA ARG A 758 11.63 -12.61 36.11
C ARG A 758 12.94 -11.90 36.59
N ALA A 759 12.99 -10.58 36.83
CA ALA A 759 11.98 -9.50 36.79
C ALA A 759 12.62 -8.23 36.15
N LEU A 760 11.98 -7.56 35.18
CA LEU A 760 11.17 -6.32 35.34
C LEU A 760 11.88 -5.12 36.00
N VAL A 761 12.15 -4.06 35.22
CA VAL A 761 11.66 -2.69 35.51
C VAL A 761 11.35 -1.97 34.18
N THR A 762 10.08 -1.68 33.94
CA THR A 762 9.66 -0.32 33.60
C THR A 762 8.82 0.15 34.79
N SER A 763 9.08 1.35 35.32
CA SER A 763 8.39 1.86 36.50
C SER A 763 7.56 3.10 36.14
N TYR A 764 6.25 2.98 36.28
CA TYR A 764 5.36 4.13 36.41
C TYR A 764 5.62 4.86 37.74
N ALA A 765 5.06 6.06 37.89
CA ALA A 765 5.25 6.90 39.07
C ALA A 765 4.76 6.24 40.38
N PRO A 766 5.40 6.53 41.53
CA PRO A 766 5.03 5.93 42.81
C PRO A 766 3.80 6.60 43.44
N LEU A 767 3.00 5.79 44.14
CA LEU A 767 2.08 6.25 45.18
C LEU A 767 2.68 5.92 46.57
N GLN A 768 2.33 6.72 47.58
CA GLN A 768 2.71 6.49 48.97
C GLN A 768 1.57 5.82 49.73
N GLU A 769 1.91 4.86 50.59
CA GLU A 769 1.04 4.39 51.66
C GLU A 769 1.76 4.59 53.02
N ARG A 770 0.98 4.61 54.11
CA ARG A 770 1.49 4.72 55.48
C ARG A 770 1.53 3.35 56.16
N ASP A 771 2.37 3.25 57.18
CA ASP A 771 2.58 2.05 58.00
C ASP A 771 1.38 1.65 58.89
N GLU A 772 1.57 0.50 59.55
CA GLU A 772 0.76 -0.09 60.62
C GLU A 772 -0.55 -0.77 60.19
N GLY A 773 -0.94 -1.92 60.76
CA GLY A 773 -0.25 -2.77 61.75
C GLY A 773 -1.13 -3.98 62.10
N GLY A 774 -0.56 -5.19 62.19
CA GLY A 774 -1.34 -6.43 62.29
C GLY A 774 -1.90 -6.72 63.70
N GLY A 775 -3.19 -7.07 63.75
CA GLY A 775 -3.92 -7.59 64.92
C GLY A 775 -5.22 -8.25 64.44
N GLY A 776 -5.84 -9.11 65.25
CA GLY A 776 -7.06 -9.85 64.86
C GLY A 776 -7.94 -10.22 66.05
N HIS A 777 -8.76 -11.26 65.85
CA HIS A 777 -9.91 -11.72 66.67
C HIS A 777 -11.23 -10.94 66.50
N ASP A 778 -12.20 -11.69 65.96
CA ASP A 778 -13.49 -12.06 66.56
C ASP A 778 -14.66 -11.05 66.76
N ASP A 779 -15.83 -11.61 66.42
CA ASP A 779 -17.18 -11.49 66.99
C ASP A 779 -18.10 -10.24 66.79
N ASP A 780 -19.31 -10.60 66.35
CA ASP A 780 -20.67 -10.16 66.73
C ASP A 780 -21.29 -8.77 66.35
N ASP A 781 -22.50 -8.91 65.78
CA ASP A 781 -23.79 -8.23 66.03
C ASP A 781 -24.04 -6.72 65.81
N ASP A 782 -25.01 -6.47 64.91
CA ASP A 782 -26.24 -5.64 65.00
C ASP A 782 -26.24 -4.11 65.30
N GLU A 783 -27.40 -3.51 64.97
CA GLU A 783 -27.95 -2.18 65.37
C GLU A 783 -27.23 -0.89 64.89
N GLU A 784 -27.90 0.26 64.68
CA GLU A 784 -29.25 0.52 64.12
C GLU A 784 -29.38 2.01 63.67
N GLU A 785 -30.40 2.30 62.84
CA GLU A 785 -31.13 3.59 62.66
C GLU A 785 -30.42 4.93 62.30
N ASP A 786 -31.29 5.93 62.03
CA ASP A 786 -31.12 7.35 61.69
C ASP A 786 -30.25 7.76 60.46
N GLY A 787 -30.69 8.65 59.55
CA GLY A 787 -31.84 9.57 59.55
C GLY A 787 -31.36 11.04 59.45
N GLY A 788 -31.99 11.99 58.75
CA GLY A 788 -33.18 11.99 57.88
C GLY A 788 -33.44 13.43 57.37
N GLY A 789 -34.42 13.62 56.46
CA GLY A 789 -34.77 14.93 55.85
C GLY A 789 -33.93 15.24 54.59
N SER A 790 -34.46 15.58 53.40
CA SER A 790 -35.73 16.16 52.92
C SER A 790 -35.80 17.69 52.84
N ASP A 791 -36.67 18.14 51.92
CA ASP A 791 -37.11 19.51 51.63
C ASP A 791 -36.09 20.43 50.90
N ASP A 792 -36.52 21.40 50.09
CA ASP A 792 -37.45 21.32 48.94
C ASP A 792 -37.37 22.62 48.11
N GLY A 793 -37.67 22.54 46.80
CA GLY A 793 -37.96 23.69 45.92
C GLY A 793 -36.84 24.72 45.68
N ASP A 794 -37.05 25.76 44.88
CA ASP A 794 -38.00 25.90 43.75
C ASP A 794 -37.62 27.11 42.88
N GLU A 795 -38.10 27.17 41.63
CA GLU A 795 -38.19 28.37 40.76
C GLU A 795 -36.85 29.10 40.40
N GLU A 796 -36.72 29.94 39.35
CA GLU A 796 -37.60 30.32 38.24
C GLU A 796 -36.79 30.62 36.95
N GLU A 797 -37.48 31.04 35.88
CA GLU A 797 -36.98 31.29 34.52
C GLU A 797 -35.91 32.40 34.38
N ARG A 798 -35.17 32.39 33.24
CA ARG A 798 -35.36 33.43 32.18
C ARG A 798 -34.67 33.17 30.85
N GLU A 799 -35.33 33.64 29.79
CA GLU A 799 -34.84 33.68 28.42
C GLU A 799 -33.77 34.76 28.21
N GLN A 800 -32.91 34.58 27.18
CA GLN A 800 -32.92 35.50 26.03
C GLN A 800 -32.18 34.89 24.82
N ALA A 801 -32.68 35.19 23.62
CA ALA A 801 -32.14 34.73 22.34
C ALA A 801 -31.31 35.82 21.66
N PHE A 802 -30.55 35.46 20.61
CA PHE A 802 -30.56 36.23 19.36
C PHE A 802 -30.02 35.40 18.18
N ASN A 803 -30.79 35.38 17.07
CA ASN A 803 -30.32 34.96 15.75
C ASN A 803 -29.95 36.19 14.92
N ILE A 804 -28.91 36.07 14.09
CA ILE A 804 -28.96 36.39 12.65
C ILE A 804 -28.22 35.24 11.92
#